data_AF-A0A450X2R4-F1
#
_entry.id   AF-A0A450X2R4-F1
#
_cell.length_a   1.000
_cell.length_b   1.000
_cell.length_c   1.000
_cell.angle_alpha   90.00
_cell.angle_beta   90.00
_cell.angle_gamma   90.00
#
_symmetry.space_group_name_H-M   'P 1'
#
loop_
_entity.id
_entity.type
_entity.pdbx_description
1 polymer ?
#
loop_
_entity_poly.entity_id
_entity_poly.type
_entity_poly.pdbx_seq_one_letter_code
_entity_poly.pdbx_strand_id
1 'polypeptide(L)'
;MMTNSFRNDLEKRFKDGVIPSWLLHLDQDPEAALHDLLRGRASLGHLSAAEPDELLLDWLRGFGPRSHYARLLNGALTTWINRYWGKLLLSDTGYAVLTSRAWLRAMDTIAASPFVGSEDIVRPEDYPLFGAATSLRERVLADRNFLNDMTEAHTHDPQGIAWVALANHQTDRALLDEWWRLISLPPDEPWYRGKHGLMGLRRLPPENPALRGGFNKELAQGLGRLGETFWARTREGWLPEKEMRAEFSSIAHLTMGKNFPDRWRGYWRHLADQHREDDFVTWLPISEAELKKTVPERNQRIQEPIWKDRVKALAQELEHPTEKIVEQANELLSEQRRYANATGNMSFPVRTACNFSGHIRVANPQQALAWARMAKGVDPWNAHTWTNEAMALVAMEDYAQALGIYSEAILRFPENAVPRTGRAEVLKLQGKLDDALAAYEETINRFPENVVARTGQAEVLKLQGKLDDALAAYEETINRFPENVVARTGRAEVLKSQEKLEDALAAYEETITRFSEDVVARNGRAEVLKLQGKLDDALAAYEETIDRFPEDVVARNGREGVLRARQGLTDISRHSPWQNAARVERQALDSSKETDGGTASMEGPALNRDEVNLLITDAYLIRRWARQGKENDPWLNAGMQRERARALLNRLLAERDRNSLAAGEYGILSLATGDSMDRQRALDLLRAAVKRFPGSPRVRYALARAEREEAMAKGDASVMPMLWKKLIRLDRHLFPLQWMGPLLLFARVSLSDQVWQEHAEQLAIWLFPRLQQAKESEPSFYAWWGSAVYGLLFGTAVVRDASELPDMETMRENLRVNYKALVIKEEELLYRHARR
;
A
#
# COMPACT_ATOMS: atom_id res chain seq x y z
N MET A 1 -40.23 -23.70 -12.51
CA MET A 1 -41.05 -22.48 -12.37
C MET A 1 -40.26 -21.54 -11.49
N MET A 2 -39.82 -20.39 -12.02
CA MET A 2 -39.18 -19.34 -11.22
C MET A 2 -40.00 -19.10 -9.97
N THR A 3 -39.38 -19.15 -8.79
CA THR A 3 -40.05 -18.47 -7.67
C THR A 3 -40.04 -17.00 -8.02
N ASN A 4 -41.21 -16.40 -8.29
CA ASN A 4 -41.32 -14.97 -8.65
C ASN A 4 -40.52 -14.09 -7.66
N SER A 5 -40.32 -14.54 -6.42
CA SER A 5 -39.44 -13.91 -5.43
C SER A 5 -37.97 -13.82 -5.83
N PHE A 6 -37.34 -14.88 -6.35
CA PHE A 6 -35.90 -14.85 -6.63
C PHE A 6 -35.58 -14.00 -7.85
N ARG A 7 -36.35 -14.15 -8.94
CA ARG A 7 -36.24 -13.25 -10.10
C ARG A 7 -36.49 -11.80 -9.69
N ASN A 8 -37.51 -11.50 -8.89
CA ASN A 8 -37.75 -10.14 -8.41
C ASN A 8 -36.61 -9.62 -7.52
N ASP A 9 -35.99 -10.48 -6.70
CA ASP A 9 -34.81 -10.11 -5.90
C ASP A 9 -33.59 -9.81 -6.79
N LEU A 10 -33.42 -10.57 -7.87
CA LEU A 10 -32.41 -10.29 -8.89
C LEU A 10 -32.71 -8.98 -9.60
N GLU A 11 -33.90 -8.82 -10.17
CA GLU A 11 -34.31 -7.58 -10.85
C GLU A 11 -34.20 -6.35 -9.93
N LYS A 12 -34.52 -6.50 -8.64
CA LYS A 12 -34.37 -5.43 -7.63
C LYS A 12 -32.91 -5.13 -7.26
N ARG A 13 -32.02 -6.13 -7.27
CA ARG A 13 -30.58 -5.94 -7.02
C ARG A 13 -29.84 -5.43 -8.26
N PHE A 14 -30.33 -5.78 -9.45
CA PHE A 14 -29.76 -5.36 -10.72
C PHE A 14 -30.37 -4.07 -11.27
N LYS A 15 -31.51 -3.56 -10.74
CA LYS A 15 -32.15 -2.26 -11.05
C LYS A 15 -31.63 -1.61 -12.35
N ASP A 16 -32.18 -2.06 -13.48
CA ASP A 16 -31.89 -1.64 -14.87
C ASP A 16 -30.60 -2.22 -15.52
N GLY A 17 -29.91 -3.16 -14.85
CA GLY A 17 -28.73 -3.88 -15.32
C GLY A 17 -29.00 -5.30 -15.84
N VAL A 18 -28.06 -5.83 -16.65
CA VAL A 18 -28.17 -7.18 -17.23
C VAL A 18 -27.85 -8.24 -16.18
N ILE A 19 -28.84 -9.06 -15.83
CA ILE A 19 -28.66 -10.21 -14.95
C ILE A 19 -27.73 -11.23 -15.64
N PRO A 20 -26.62 -11.67 -15.01
CA PRO A 20 -25.71 -12.63 -15.61
C PRO A 20 -26.42 -13.93 -16.01
N SER A 21 -26.14 -14.42 -17.23
CA SER A 21 -26.83 -15.60 -17.78
C SER A 21 -26.62 -16.85 -16.93
N TRP A 22 -25.43 -17.05 -16.37
CA TRP A 22 -25.13 -18.18 -15.49
C TRP A 22 -26.02 -18.22 -14.23
N LEU A 23 -26.44 -17.06 -13.74
CA LEU A 23 -27.26 -16.96 -12.54
C LEU A 23 -28.75 -17.18 -12.85
N LEU A 24 -29.21 -16.72 -14.02
CA LEU A 24 -30.52 -17.09 -14.54
C LEU A 24 -30.58 -18.60 -14.78
N HIS A 25 -29.48 -19.18 -15.31
CA HIS A 25 -29.34 -20.62 -15.43
C HIS A 25 -29.25 -21.30 -14.06
N LEU A 26 -28.64 -20.68 -13.03
CA LEU A 26 -28.57 -21.26 -11.70
C LEU A 26 -29.96 -21.48 -11.08
N ASP A 27 -30.96 -20.65 -11.40
CA ASP A 27 -32.35 -20.86 -10.98
C ASP A 27 -33.07 -21.95 -11.79
N GLN A 28 -32.70 -22.12 -13.07
CA GLN A 28 -33.35 -23.05 -14.01
C GLN A 28 -32.77 -24.45 -13.96
N ASP A 29 -31.44 -24.54 -14.06
CA ASP A 29 -30.61 -25.73 -13.96
C ASP A 29 -29.37 -25.40 -13.08
N PRO A 30 -29.53 -25.47 -11.75
CA PRO A 30 -28.47 -25.11 -10.81
C PRO A 30 -27.18 -25.90 -11.01
N GLU A 31 -27.31 -27.15 -11.47
CA GLU A 31 -26.18 -28.05 -11.57
C GLU A 31 -25.34 -27.80 -12.82
N ALA A 32 -25.98 -27.68 -13.99
CA ALA A 32 -25.27 -27.35 -15.22
C ALA A 32 -24.60 -25.97 -15.11
N ALA A 33 -25.33 -24.99 -14.56
CA ALA A 33 -24.80 -23.65 -14.33
C ALA A 33 -23.57 -23.66 -13.41
N LEU A 34 -23.63 -24.38 -12.30
CA LEU A 34 -22.49 -24.51 -11.38
C LEU A 34 -21.33 -25.28 -12.02
N HIS A 35 -21.62 -26.35 -12.77
CA HIS A 35 -20.58 -27.15 -13.43
C HIS A 35 -19.78 -26.33 -14.44
N ASP A 36 -20.47 -25.55 -15.28
CA ASP A 36 -19.81 -24.64 -16.22
C ASP A 36 -19.08 -23.52 -15.49
N LEU A 37 -19.64 -23.01 -14.39
CA LEU A 37 -19.05 -21.96 -13.58
C LEU A 37 -17.71 -22.39 -12.97
N LEU A 38 -17.67 -23.52 -12.26
CA LEU A 38 -16.44 -24.03 -11.63
C LEU A 38 -15.33 -24.31 -12.66
N ARG A 39 -15.70 -24.72 -13.87
CA ARG A 39 -14.78 -24.98 -14.99
C ARG A 39 -14.36 -23.72 -15.74
N GLY A 40 -14.85 -22.54 -15.36
CA GLY A 40 -14.58 -21.28 -16.05
C GLY A 40 -15.19 -21.20 -17.45
N ARG A 41 -16.26 -21.96 -17.73
CA ARG A 41 -17.01 -21.98 -19.00
C ARG A 41 -18.31 -21.18 -18.95
N ALA A 42 -18.80 -20.84 -17.76
CA ALA A 42 -20.02 -20.07 -17.61
C ALA A 42 -19.87 -18.65 -18.17
N SER A 43 -20.91 -18.17 -18.86
CA SER A 43 -20.98 -16.78 -19.30
C SER A 43 -21.35 -15.87 -18.12
N LEU A 44 -20.32 -15.30 -17.52
CA LEU A 44 -20.39 -14.40 -16.37
C LEU A 44 -20.83 -12.97 -16.71
N GLY A 45 -20.90 -12.62 -18.00
CA GLY A 45 -21.24 -11.26 -18.44
C GLY A 45 -20.27 -10.22 -17.87
N HIS A 46 -20.82 -9.20 -17.20
CA HIS A 46 -20.04 -8.14 -16.53
C HIS A 46 -19.24 -8.63 -15.32
N LEU A 47 -19.44 -9.88 -14.87
CA LEU A 47 -18.68 -10.53 -13.80
C LEU A 47 -17.60 -11.49 -14.33
N SER A 48 -17.26 -11.45 -15.63
CA SER A 48 -16.27 -12.34 -16.27
C SER A 48 -14.86 -12.28 -15.70
N ALA A 49 -14.62 -11.26 -14.89
CA ALA A 49 -13.44 -11.02 -14.10
C ALA A 49 -13.36 -11.86 -12.81
N ALA A 50 -14.51 -12.31 -12.29
CA ALA A 50 -14.60 -12.93 -10.99
C ALA A 50 -14.17 -14.39 -11.02
N GLU A 51 -13.30 -14.78 -10.08
CA GLU A 51 -13.07 -16.19 -9.86
C GLU A 51 -14.39 -16.83 -9.41
N PRO A 52 -14.81 -17.94 -10.06
CA PRO A 52 -16.08 -18.59 -9.81
C PRO A 52 -16.44 -18.74 -8.33
N ASP A 53 -15.50 -19.12 -7.48
CA ASP A 53 -15.65 -19.32 -6.04
C ASP A 53 -15.84 -18.01 -5.26
N GLU A 54 -15.09 -16.96 -5.56
CA GLU A 54 -15.28 -15.64 -4.97
C GLU A 54 -16.67 -15.08 -5.30
N LEU A 55 -17.10 -15.26 -6.55
CA LEU A 55 -18.43 -14.88 -6.98
C LEU A 55 -19.51 -15.68 -6.24
N LEU A 56 -19.31 -17.00 -6.05
CA LEU A 56 -20.23 -17.81 -5.26
C LEU A 56 -20.31 -17.30 -3.81
N LEU A 57 -19.19 -16.91 -3.21
CA LEU A 57 -19.06 -16.42 -1.83
C LEU A 57 -19.62 -15.01 -1.63
N ASP A 58 -19.35 -14.08 -2.54
CA ASP A 58 -19.84 -12.70 -2.44
C ASP A 58 -21.36 -12.64 -2.58
N TRP A 59 -21.91 -13.50 -3.42
CA TRP A 59 -23.36 -13.68 -3.52
C TRP A 59 -23.92 -14.31 -2.26
N LEU A 60 -23.23 -15.30 -1.69
CA LEU A 60 -23.63 -15.89 -0.43
C LEU A 60 -23.65 -14.84 0.71
N ARG A 61 -22.66 -13.94 0.75
CA ARG A 61 -22.59 -12.80 1.69
C ARG A 61 -23.68 -11.77 1.41
N GLY A 62 -23.88 -11.41 0.13
CA GLY A 62 -24.78 -10.35 -0.29
C GLY A 62 -26.27 -10.70 -0.21
N PHE A 63 -26.63 -11.94 -0.54
CA PHE A 63 -28.00 -12.46 -0.36
C PHE A 63 -28.24 -12.90 1.09
N GLY A 64 -27.17 -13.26 1.79
CA GLY A 64 -27.20 -13.75 3.15
C GLY A 64 -27.34 -15.28 3.21
N PRO A 65 -26.94 -15.88 4.35
CA PRO A 65 -26.76 -17.32 4.49
C PRO A 65 -28.06 -18.14 4.40
N ARG A 66 -29.23 -17.51 4.63
CA ARG A 66 -30.56 -18.15 4.58
C ARG A 66 -31.35 -17.85 3.31
N SER A 67 -30.71 -17.20 2.34
CA SER A 67 -31.35 -16.79 1.09
C SER A 67 -31.74 -17.97 0.21
N HIS A 68 -32.62 -17.70 -0.76
CA HIS A 68 -32.93 -18.68 -1.80
C HIS A 68 -31.66 -19.08 -2.59
N TYR A 69 -30.79 -18.11 -2.89
CA TYR A 69 -29.49 -18.35 -3.50
C TYR A 69 -28.61 -19.32 -2.70
N ALA A 70 -28.49 -19.11 -1.38
CA ALA A 70 -27.71 -19.98 -0.51
C ALA A 70 -28.21 -21.44 -0.55
N ARG A 71 -29.53 -21.64 -0.64
CA ARG A 71 -30.15 -22.97 -0.80
C ARG A 71 -29.87 -23.59 -2.16
N LEU A 72 -30.00 -22.81 -3.25
CA LEU A 72 -29.68 -23.27 -4.61
C LEU A 72 -28.22 -23.68 -4.72
N LEU A 73 -27.31 -22.82 -4.26
CA LEU A 73 -25.88 -23.07 -4.30
C LEU A 73 -25.49 -24.30 -3.47
N ASN A 74 -26.04 -24.42 -2.25
CA ASN A 74 -25.82 -25.60 -1.42
C ASN A 74 -26.27 -26.88 -2.15
N GLY A 75 -27.49 -26.89 -2.70
CA GLY A 75 -28.03 -28.05 -3.42
C GLY A 75 -27.24 -28.38 -4.69
N ALA A 76 -26.84 -27.37 -5.45
CA ALA A 76 -26.03 -27.51 -6.66
C ALA A 76 -24.66 -28.10 -6.34
N LEU A 77 -23.93 -27.55 -5.37
CA LEU A 77 -22.62 -28.06 -4.95
C LEU A 77 -22.71 -29.49 -4.39
N THR A 78 -23.75 -29.77 -3.59
CA THR A 78 -24.04 -31.12 -3.07
C THR A 78 -24.18 -32.12 -4.23
N THR A 79 -25.00 -31.78 -5.22
CA THR A 79 -25.24 -32.64 -6.38
C THR A 79 -23.98 -32.79 -7.24
N TRP A 80 -23.28 -31.68 -7.47
CA TRP A 80 -22.05 -31.63 -8.27
C TRP A 80 -20.96 -32.53 -7.67
N ILE A 81 -20.68 -32.39 -6.37
CA ILE A 81 -19.72 -33.24 -5.65
C ILE A 81 -20.09 -34.71 -5.83
N ASN A 82 -21.36 -35.07 -5.59
CA ASN A 82 -21.82 -36.45 -5.68
C ASN A 82 -21.75 -37.02 -7.10
N ARG A 83 -21.99 -36.21 -8.14
CA ARG A 83 -22.00 -36.67 -9.53
C ARG A 83 -20.60 -36.85 -10.12
N TYR A 84 -19.68 -35.95 -9.77
CA TYR A 84 -18.39 -35.83 -10.43
C TYR A 84 -17.20 -36.37 -9.61
N TRP A 85 -17.40 -36.76 -8.35
CA TRP A 85 -16.36 -37.45 -7.59
C TRP A 85 -15.89 -38.72 -8.29
N GLY A 86 -14.57 -38.92 -8.40
CA GLY A 86 -13.98 -40.07 -9.10
C GLY A 86 -14.08 -40.03 -10.64
N LYS A 87 -14.54 -38.91 -11.23
CA LYS A 87 -14.61 -38.73 -12.69
C LYS A 87 -13.68 -37.61 -13.15
N LEU A 88 -13.02 -37.83 -14.28
CA LEU A 88 -12.36 -36.76 -15.01
C LEU A 88 -13.44 -35.80 -15.56
N LEU A 89 -13.36 -34.52 -15.20
CA LEU A 89 -14.30 -33.49 -15.65
C LEU A 89 -14.19 -33.21 -17.17
N LEU A 90 -13.15 -33.75 -17.83
CA LEU A 90 -12.82 -33.62 -19.25
C LEU A 90 -12.26 -34.95 -19.76
N SER A 91 -12.98 -35.65 -20.65
CA SER A 91 -12.50 -36.89 -21.28
C SER A 91 -11.61 -36.65 -22.50
N ASP A 92 -11.69 -35.48 -23.15
CA ASP A 92 -11.21 -35.32 -24.54
C ASP A 92 -10.05 -34.33 -24.72
N THR A 93 -9.59 -33.63 -23.66
CA THR A 93 -8.45 -32.70 -23.75
C THR A 93 -7.64 -32.72 -22.47
N GLY A 94 -6.39 -33.19 -22.55
CA GLY A 94 -5.50 -33.42 -21.41
C GLY A 94 -5.06 -32.16 -20.65
N TYR A 95 -5.89 -31.67 -19.74
CA TYR A 95 -5.49 -30.69 -18.72
C TYR A 95 -6.02 -31.11 -17.34
N ALA A 96 -5.26 -31.94 -16.62
CA ALA A 96 -5.48 -32.24 -15.20
C ALA A 96 -5.60 -30.96 -14.36
N VAL A 97 -4.88 -29.91 -14.75
CA VAL A 97 -4.91 -28.56 -14.16
C VAL A 97 -6.31 -27.94 -14.13
N LEU A 98 -7.12 -28.09 -15.17
CA LEU A 98 -8.48 -27.51 -15.21
C LEU A 98 -9.45 -28.29 -14.30
N THR A 99 -9.24 -29.60 -14.18
CA THR A 99 -10.00 -30.45 -13.25
C THR A 99 -9.63 -30.09 -11.80
N SER A 100 -8.33 -29.95 -11.51
CA SER A 100 -7.81 -29.51 -10.21
C SER A 100 -8.35 -28.12 -9.82
N ARG A 101 -8.32 -27.14 -10.74
CA ARG A 101 -8.88 -25.79 -10.49
C ARG A 101 -10.38 -25.79 -10.20
N ALA A 102 -11.17 -26.61 -10.90
CA ALA A 102 -12.60 -26.70 -10.62
C ALA A 102 -12.88 -27.27 -9.22
N TRP A 103 -12.11 -28.27 -8.80
CA TRP A 103 -12.19 -28.80 -7.44
C TRP A 103 -11.70 -27.79 -6.39
N LEU A 104 -10.58 -27.10 -6.63
CA LEU A 104 -10.09 -26.03 -5.75
C LEU A 104 -11.18 -24.98 -5.51
N ARG A 105 -11.76 -24.42 -6.59
CA ARG A 105 -12.85 -23.44 -6.50
C ARG A 105 -14.05 -23.96 -5.70
N ALA A 106 -14.47 -25.20 -5.94
CA ALA A 106 -15.56 -25.80 -5.17
C ALA A 106 -15.22 -25.91 -3.68
N MET A 107 -14.01 -26.36 -3.35
CA MET A 107 -13.54 -26.52 -1.97
C MET A 107 -13.34 -25.17 -1.28
N ASP A 108 -12.77 -24.18 -1.95
CA ASP A 108 -12.57 -22.82 -1.46
C ASP A 108 -13.91 -22.14 -1.19
N THR A 109 -14.90 -22.32 -2.08
CA THR A 109 -16.28 -21.83 -1.85
C THR A 109 -16.86 -22.40 -0.55
N ILE A 110 -16.65 -23.70 -0.29
CA ILE A 110 -17.15 -24.33 0.93
C ILE A 110 -16.31 -23.85 2.13
N ALA A 111 -14.98 -23.84 2.02
CA ALA A 111 -14.06 -23.47 3.09
C ALA A 111 -14.23 -22.02 3.56
N ALA A 112 -14.39 -21.08 2.64
CA ALA A 112 -14.51 -19.66 2.93
C ALA A 112 -15.97 -19.20 3.13
N SER A 113 -16.94 -20.10 3.02
CA SER A 113 -18.34 -19.75 3.28
C SER A 113 -18.51 -19.27 4.74
N PRO A 114 -19.37 -18.27 4.98
CA PRO A 114 -19.48 -17.63 6.28
C PRO A 114 -19.79 -18.63 7.39
N PHE A 115 -18.87 -18.78 8.34
CA PHE A 115 -19.13 -19.45 9.60
C PHE A 115 -19.89 -18.50 10.51
N VAL A 116 -21.10 -18.87 10.91
CA VAL A 116 -21.84 -18.14 11.92
C VAL A 116 -21.33 -18.62 13.28
N GLY A 117 -20.64 -17.73 14.01
CA GLY A 117 -20.03 -18.03 15.30
C GLY A 117 -21.01 -18.60 16.32
N SER A 118 -20.48 -19.20 17.39
CA SER A 118 -21.23 -19.90 18.45
C SER A 118 -22.23 -19.05 19.24
N GLU A 119 -22.37 -17.76 18.91
CA GLU A 119 -23.26 -16.78 19.55
C GLU A 119 -24.64 -16.70 18.90
N ASP A 120 -24.79 -17.08 17.62
CA ASP A 120 -26.11 -17.05 16.97
C ASP A 120 -26.86 -18.38 17.17
N ILE A 121 -28.16 -18.29 17.46
CA ILE A 121 -29.09 -19.41 17.60
C ILE A 121 -29.42 -19.97 16.20
N VAL A 122 -28.42 -20.53 15.53
CA VAL A 122 -28.55 -21.17 14.21
C VAL A 122 -28.16 -22.62 14.37
N ARG A 123 -29.04 -23.53 13.96
CA ARG A 123 -28.68 -24.95 13.98
C ARG A 123 -27.63 -25.21 12.91
N PRO A 124 -26.71 -26.14 13.10
CA PRO A 124 -25.66 -26.37 12.11
C PRO A 124 -26.17 -26.76 10.72
N GLU A 125 -27.32 -27.43 10.66
CA GLU A 125 -28.07 -27.74 9.44
C GLU A 125 -28.60 -26.52 8.67
N ASP A 126 -28.69 -25.36 9.32
CA ASP A 126 -29.11 -24.09 8.74
C ASP A 126 -27.93 -23.25 8.23
N TYR A 127 -26.68 -23.75 8.29
CA TYR A 127 -25.51 -23.06 7.76
C TYR A 127 -25.50 -23.05 6.22
N PRO A 128 -25.00 -21.96 5.61
CA PRO A 128 -24.84 -21.92 4.18
C PRO A 128 -23.86 -23.01 3.73
N LEU A 129 -24.22 -23.75 2.69
CA LEU A 129 -23.42 -24.84 2.10
C LEU A 129 -23.21 -26.08 2.99
N PHE A 130 -23.99 -26.24 4.06
CA PHE A 130 -23.89 -27.39 4.96
C PHE A 130 -24.05 -28.76 4.26
N GLY A 131 -24.97 -28.86 3.31
CA GLY A 131 -25.19 -30.06 2.52
C GLY A 131 -23.98 -30.40 1.64
N ALA A 132 -23.39 -29.38 1.03
CA ALA A 132 -22.19 -29.53 0.21
C ALA A 132 -21.00 -29.98 1.05
N ALA A 133 -20.79 -29.38 2.23
CA ALA A 133 -19.76 -29.80 3.17
C ALA A 133 -19.98 -31.24 3.67
N THR A 134 -21.23 -31.64 3.90
CA THR A 134 -21.58 -33.01 4.31
C THR A 134 -21.28 -34.02 3.20
N SER A 135 -21.72 -33.76 1.96
CA SER A 135 -21.37 -34.64 0.84
C SER A 135 -19.87 -34.66 0.57
N LEU A 136 -19.18 -33.52 0.68
CA LEU A 136 -17.71 -33.48 0.60
C LEU A 136 -17.07 -34.41 1.62
N ARG A 137 -17.52 -34.35 2.87
CA ARG A 137 -17.04 -35.20 3.96
C ARG A 137 -17.17 -36.67 3.61
N GLU A 138 -18.37 -37.10 3.20
CA GLU A 138 -18.65 -38.49 2.83
C GLU A 138 -17.72 -38.96 1.71
N ARG A 139 -17.50 -38.12 0.69
CA ARG A 139 -16.67 -38.48 -0.45
C ARG A 139 -15.18 -38.54 -0.13
N VAL A 140 -14.65 -37.54 0.58
CA VAL A 140 -13.25 -37.53 1.04
C VAL A 140 -12.96 -38.75 1.92
N LEU A 141 -13.90 -39.13 2.79
CA LEU A 141 -13.73 -40.31 3.65
C LEU A 141 -13.79 -41.63 2.87
N ALA A 142 -14.64 -41.69 1.85
CA ALA A 142 -14.81 -42.88 1.00
C ALA A 142 -13.63 -43.12 0.04
N ASP A 143 -13.05 -42.05 -0.52
CA ASP A 143 -11.90 -42.12 -1.41
C ASP A 143 -11.00 -40.89 -1.24
N ARG A 144 -9.91 -41.09 -0.49
CA ARG A 144 -8.96 -40.03 -0.13
C ARG A 144 -7.96 -39.74 -1.23
N ASN A 145 -7.78 -40.64 -2.18
CA ASN A 145 -6.71 -40.53 -3.15
C ASN A 145 -7.12 -39.70 -4.36
N PHE A 146 -8.42 -39.65 -4.64
CA PHE A 146 -8.96 -38.89 -5.77
C PHE A 146 -8.44 -37.45 -5.84
N LEU A 147 -8.44 -36.69 -4.74
CA LEU A 147 -7.97 -35.31 -4.73
C LEU A 147 -6.43 -35.19 -4.59
N ASN A 148 -5.77 -36.20 -4.01
CA ASN A 148 -4.32 -36.24 -3.85
C ASN A 148 -3.61 -36.21 -5.20
N ASP A 149 -4.14 -36.95 -6.18
CA ASP A 149 -3.58 -37.02 -7.53
C ASP A 149 -3.60 -35.67 -8.28
N MET A 150 -4.33 -34.68 -7.75
CA MET A 150 -4.44 -33.31 -8.28
C MET A 150 -3.63 -32.28 -7.47
N THR A 151 -2.84 -32.73 -6.48
CA THR A 151 -2.02 -31.87 -5.63
C THR A 151 -0.69 -31.58 -6.32
N GLU A 152 -0.39 -30.30 -6.53
CA GLU A 152 0.89 -29.86 -7.12
C GLU A 152 1.85 -29.28 -6.08
N ALA A 153 1.30 -28.52 -5.12
CA ALA A 153 2.04 -27.89 -4.03
C ALA A 153 1.07 -27.43 -2.92
N HIS A 154 1.60 -26.91 -1.83
CA HIS A 154 0.78 -26.44 -0.70
C HIS A 154 -0.28 -25.38 -1.04
N THR A 155 -0.09 -24.61 -2.12
CA THR A 155 -1.05 -23.59 -2.62
C THR A 155 -2.03 -24.12 -3.66
N HIS A 156 -1.80 -25.34 -4.15
CA HIS A 156 -2.59 -26.01 -5.20
C HIS A 156 -2.85 -27.45 -4.72
N ASP A 157 -3.57 -27.52 -3.60
CA ASP A 157 -3.86 -28.76 -2.88
C ASP A 157 -5.37 -28.85 -2.62
N PRO A 158 -6.16 -29.36 -3.59
CA PRO A 158 -7.61 -29.47 -3.45
C PRO A 158 -8.02 -30.25 -2.19
N GLN A 159 -7.22 -31.24 -1.80
CA GLN A 159 -7.48 -32.03 -0.61
C GLN A 159 -7.15 -31.29 0.69
N GLY A 160 -6.06 -30.53 0.71
CA GLY A 160 -5.73 -29.62 1.81
C GLY A 160 -6.86 -28.61 2.05
N ILE A 161 -7.38 -28.00 0.99
CA ILE A 161 -8.53 -27.08 1.08
C ILE A 161 -9.81 -27.82 1.49
N ALA A 162 -10.03 -29.06 1.00
CA ALA A 162 -11.15 -29.87 1.48
C ALA A 162 -11.08 -30.08 3.00
N TRP A 163 -9.91 -30.38 3.56
CA TRP A 163 -9.74 -30.47 5.01
C TRP A 163 -10.02 -29.14 5.72
N VAL A 164 -9.69 -28.01 5.11
CA VAL A 164 -10.06 -26.69 5.63
C VAL A 164 -11.57 -26.52 5.67
N ALA A 165 -12.26 -26.88 4.59
CA ALA A 165 -13.72 -26.88 4.52
C ALA A 165 -14.35 -27.76 5.59
N LEU A 166 -13.86 -28.99 5.74
CA LEU A 166 -14.37 -29.94 6.74
C LEU A 166 -14.16 -29.45 8.17
N ALA A 167 -13.00 -28.86 8.48
CA ALA A 167 -12.74 -28.25 9.78
C ALA A 167 -13.67 -27.07 10.05
N ASN A 168 -13.98 -26.27 9.02
CA ASN A 168 -14.81 -25.07 9.17
C ASN A 168 -16.31 -25.40 9.36
N HIS A 169 -16.77 -26.52 8.81
CA HIS A 169 -18.18 -26.97 8.84
C HIS A 169 -18.44 -28.14 9.78
N GLN A 170 -17.52 -28.42 10.70
CA GLN A 170 -17.66 -29.58 11.56
C GLN A 170 -18.74 -29.37 12.64
N THR A 171 -19.65 -30.33 12.74
CA THR A 171 -20.80 -30.26 13.67
C THR A 171 -20.79 -31.33 14.75
N ASP A 172 -20.01 -32.39 14.53
CA ASP A 172 -19.86 -33.55 15.40
C ASP A 172 -18.38 -33.88 15.62
N ARG A 173 -18.09 -34.98 16.31
CA ARG A 173 -16.71 -35.44 16.57
C ARG A 173 -16.25 -36.56 15.65
N ALA A 174 -17.00 -36.93 14.63
CA ALA A 174 -16.69 -38.09 13.79
C ALA A 174 -15.55 -37.85 12.76
N LEU A 175 -14.91 -36.68 12.74
CA LEU A 175 -13.64 -36.44 12.04
C LEU A 175 -12.41 -36.49 12.96
N LEU A 176 -12.59 -36.77 14.25
CA LEU A 176 -11.50 -36.77 15.23
C LEU A 176 -10.32 -37.66 14.80
N ASP A 177 -10.60 -38.90 14.38
CA ASP A 177 -9.56 -39.84 13.94
C ASP A 177 -8.84 -39.36 12.68
N GLU A 178 -9.52 -38.64 11.79
CA GLU A 178 -8.89 -38.04 10.61
C GLU A 178 -7.95 -36.89 10.95
N TRP A 179 -8.32 -36.07 11.93
CA TRP A 179 -7.42 -35.03 12.42
C TRP A 179 -6.18 -35.63 13.06
N TRP A 180 -6.32 -36.72 13.80
CA TRP A 180 -5.18 -37.46 14.32
C TRP A 180 -4.32 -38.02 13.19
N ARG A 181 -4.91 -38.63 12.17
CA ARG A 181 -4.17 -39.14 11.00
C ARG A 181 -3.36 -38.06 10.31
N LEU A 182 -3.96 -36.89 10.05
CA LEU A 182 -3.26 -35.75 9.44
C LEU A 182 -2.11 -35.24 10.29
N ILE A 183 -2.26 -35.24 11.62
CA ILE A 183 -1.20 -34.83 12.56
C ILE A 183 -0.07 -35.86 12.61
N SER A 184 -0.39 -37.14 12.46
CA SER A 184 0.58 -38.24 12.41
C SER A 184 1.40 -38.31 11.12
N LEU A 185 1.06 -37.50 10.10
CA LEU A 185 1.78 -37.35 8.83
C LEU A 185 2.31 -38.68 8.28
N PRO A 186 1.43 -39.57 7.80
CA PRO A 186 1.86 -40.81 7.18
C PRO A 186 2.75 -40.51 5.94
N PRO A 187 3.57 -41.45 5.47
CA PRO A 187 4.59 -41.21 4.44
C PRO A 187 4.07 -40.73 3.08
N ASP A 188 2.76 -40.80 2.84
CA ASP A 188 2.06 -40.33 1.66
C ASP A 188 1.40 -38.96 1.85
N GLU A 189 1.47 -38.39 3.05
CA GLU A 189 0.83 -37.13 3.42
C GLU A 189 1.84 -35.97 3.37
N PRO A 190 1.55 -34.88 2.62
CA PRO A 190 2.39 -33.70 2.65
C PRO A 190 2.50 -33.11 4.07
N TRP A 191 3.72 -32.82 4.52
CA TRP A 191 4.01 -32.39 5.91
C TRP A 191 3.16 -31.20 6.38
N TYR A 192 2.80 -30.29 5.47
CA TYR A 192 2.04 -29.09 5.80
C TYR A 192 0.56 -29.39 6.11
N ARG A 193 0.02 -30.55 5.71
CA ARG A 193 -1.37 -30.93 6.03
C ARG A 193 -1.60 -31.21 7.52
N GLY A 194 -0.54 -31.45 8.28
CA GLY A 194 -0.60 -31.49 9.75
C GLY A 194 -1.13 -30.19 10.37
N LYS A 195 -0.92 -29.03 9.70
CA LYS A 195 -1.52 -27.75 10.09
C LYS A 195 -3.04 -27.76 9.97
N HIS A 196 -3.58 -28.39 8.92
CA HIS A 196 -5.03 -28.58 8.75
C HIS A 196 -5.60 -29.52 9.82
N GLY A 197 -4.84 -30.56 10.19
CA GLY A 197 -5.17 -31.44 11.33
C GLY A 197 -5.34 -30.67 12.64
N LEU A 198 -4.38 -29.79 12.98
CA LEU A 198 -4.50 -28.91 14.16
C LEU A 198 -5.69 -27.96 14.07
N MET A 199 -5.97 -27.42 12.87
CA MET A 199 -7.13 -26.55 12.67
C MET A 199 -8.45 -27.30 12.89
N GLY A 200 -8.54 -28.55 12.42
CA GLY A 200 -9.67 -29.45 12.68
C GLY A 200 -9.87 -29.70 14.18
N LEU A 201 -8.80 -30.05 14.91
CA LEU A 201 -8.87 -30.23 16.37
C LEU A 201 -9.28 -28.96 17.11
N ARG A 202 -8.83 -27.78 16.64
CA ARG A 202 -9.23 -26.49 17.22
C ARG A 202 -10.73 -26.23 17.08
N ARG A 203 -11.33 -26.66 15.97
CA ARG A 203 -12.77 -26.48 15.66
C ARG A 203 -13.64 -27.67 16.06
N LEU A 204 -13.04 -28.72 16.61
CA LEU A 204 -13.73 -29.89 17.12
C LEU A 204 -14.75 -29.49 18.20
N PRO A 205 -16.03 -29.91 18.11
CA PRO A 205 -16.98 -29.72 19.18
C PRO A 205 -16.46 -30.34 20.50
N PRO A 206 -16.60 -29.63 21.63
CA PRO A 206 -16.13 -30.15 22.91
C PRO A 206 -16.92 -31.42 23.27
N GLU A 207 -16.24 -32.44 23.78
CA GLU A 207 -16.85 -33.71 24.19
C GLU A 207 -17.96 -33.49 25.23
N ASN A 208 -17.74 -32.53 26.12
CA ASN A 208 -18.76 -32.01 27.01
C ASN A 208 -19.14 -30.58 26.57
N PRO A 209 -20.37 -30.35 26.09
CA PRO A 209 -20.86 -29.01 25.70
C PRO A 209 -20.74 -27.96 26.81
N ALA A 210 -20.76 -28.36 28.08
CA ALA A 210 -20.57 -27.47 29.23
C ALA A 210 -19.14 -26.91 29.36
N LEU A 211 -18.17 -27.48 28.61
CA LEU A 211 -16.78 -27.02 28.55
C LEU A 211 -16.49 -26.17 27.30
N ARG A 212 -17.52 -25.74 26.56
CA ARG A 212 -17.36 -24.88 25.37
C ARG A 212 -16.62 -23.59 25.74
N GLY A 213 -15.58 -23.25 24.95
CA GLY A 213 -14.67 -22.14 25.22
C GLY A 213 -13.47 -22.50 26.10
N GLY A 214 -13.49 -23.62 26.82
CA GLY A 214 -12.40 -24.05 27.71
C GLY A 214 -11.12 -24.50 27.00
N PHE A 215 -10.13 -24.94 27.79
CA PHE A 215 -8.86 -25.46 27.27
C PHE A 215 -9.11 -26.70 26.41
N ASN A 216 -8.77 -26.61 25.12
CA ASN A 216 -8.95 -27.69 24.16
C ASN A 216 -7.80 -28.70 24.32
N LYS A 217 -8.09 -29.80 25.04
CA LYS A 217 -7.11 -30.84 25.35
C LYS A 217 -6.66 -31.57 24.08
N GLU A 218 -7.57 -31.77 23.14
CA GLU A 218 -7.31 -32.42 21.86
C GLU A 218 -6.37 -31.56 21.03
N LEU A 219 -6.58 -30.25 20.94
CA LEU A 219 -5.64 -29.34 20.28
C LEU A 219 -4.25 -29.38 20.92
N ALA A 220 -4.17 -29.45 22.25
CA ALA A 220 -2.89 -29.55 22.94
C ALA A 220 -2.17 -30.88 22.65
N GLN A 221 -2.91 -31.99 22.71
CA GLN A 221 -2.42 -33.31 22.31
C GLN A 221 -1.99 -33.34 20.84
N GLY A 222 -2.74 -32.69 19.96
CA GLY A 222 -2.41 -32.56 18.55
C GLY A 222 -1.13 -31.81 18.31
N LEU A 223 -0.92 -30.70 19.02
CA LEU A 223 0.31 -29.93 18.89
C LEU A 223 1.53 -30.72 19.37
N GLY A 224 1.40 -31.45 20.47
CA GLY A 224 2.45 -32.36 20.96
C GLY A 224 2.79 -33.44 19.94
N ARG A 225 1.77 -34.15 19.44
CA ARG A 225 1.93 -35.22 18.43
C ARG A 225 2.51 -34.72 17.11
N LEU A 226 2.13 -33.52 16.67
CA LEU A 226 2.71 -32.93 15.47
C LEU A 226 4.21 -32.67 15.68
N GLY A 227 4.60 -32.21 16.87
CA GLY A 227 6.00 -32.02 17.26
C GLY A 227 6.78 -33.33 17.25
N GLU A 228 6.24 -34.37 17.90
CA GLU A 228 6.84 -35.71 17.92
C GLU A 228 7.03 -36.25 16.49
N THR A 229 6.01 -36.06 15.66
CA THR A 229 6.02 -36.51 14.27
C THR A 229 7.08 -35.77 13.46
N PHE A 230 7.13 -34.43 13.52
CA PHE A 230 8.16 -33.66 12.84
C PHE A 230 9.57 -34.03 13.30
N TRP A 231 9.77 -34.18 14.62
CA TRP A 231 11.03 -34.65 15.17
C TRP A 231 11.42 -36.03 14.62
N ALA A 232 10.52 -37.01 14.64
CA ALA A 232 10.77 -38.34 14.06
C ALA A 232 11.11 -38.27 12.57
N ARG A 233 10.32 -37.54 11.77
CA ARG A 233 10.54 -37.38 10.32
C ARG A 233 11.86 -36.70 9.97
N THR A 234 12.34 -35.77 10.80
CA THR A 234 13.66 -35.16 10.60
C THR A 234 14.80 -36.16 10.84
N ARG A 235 14.66 -37.08 11.81
CA ARG A 235 15.66 -38.14 12.08
C ARG A 235 15.67 -39.23 11.01
N GLU A 236 14.52 -39.50 10.41
CA GLU A 236 14.36 -40.39 9.26
C GLU A 236 14.92 -39.78 7.96
N GLY A 237 15.37 -38.51 7.98
CA GLY A 237 15.90 -37.80 6.82
C GLY A 237 14.82 -37.35 5.83
N TRP A 238 13.55 -37.38 6.23
CA TRP A 238 12.42 -37.07 5.36
C TRP A 238 12.23 -35.55 5.16
N LEU A 239 12.61 -34.76 6.17
CA LEU A 239 12.51 -33.30 6.17
C LEU A 239 13.76 -32.68 6.82
N PRO A 240 14.24 -31.51 6.36
CA PRO A 240 15.42 -30.90 6.93
C PRO A 240 15.12 -30.28 8.32
N GLU A 241 15.97 -30.62 9.30
CA GLU A 241 15.70 -30.40 10.73
C GLU A 241 15.52 -28.93 11.10
N LYS A 242 16.37 -28.05 10.56
CA LYS A 242 16.39 -26.63 10.90
C LYS A 242 15.08 -25.95 10.47
N GLU A 243 14.65 -26.22 9.25
CA GLU A 243 13.42 -25.71 8.64
C GLU A 243 12.21 -26.23 9.40
N MET A 244 12.16 -27.53 9.69
CA MET A 244 11.05 -28.13 10.43
C MET A 244 10.96 -27.65 11.87
N ARG A 245 12.10 -27.45 12.55
CA ARG A 245 12.13 -26.89 13.89
C ARG A 245 11.63 -25.44 13.90
N ALA A 246 11.99 -24.64 12.89
CA ALA A 246 11.51 -23.26 12.74
C ALA A 246 10.00 -23.21 12.42
N GLU A 247 9.53 -24.10 11.55
CA GLU A 247 8.10 -24.27 11.24
C GLU A 247 7.31 -24.72 12.46
N PHE A 248 7.79 -25.74 13.18
CA PHE A 248 7.15 -26.21 14.40
C PHE A 248 7.13 -25.13 15.47
N SER A 249 8.23 -24.40 15.65
CA SER A 249 8.29 -23.24 16.54
C SER A 249 7.21 -22.22 16.19
N SER A 250 7.08 -21.88 14.90
CA SER A 250 6.00 -21.00 14.44
C SER A 250 4.63 -21.58 14.79
N ILE A 251 4.33 -22.82 14.42
CA ILE A 251 3.03 -23.45 14.68
C ILE A 251 2.72 -23.48 16.17
N ALA A 252 3.70 -23.84 17.01
CA ALA A 252 3.55 -23.93 18.46
C ALA A 252 3.28 -22.55 19.06
N HIS A 253 4.08 -21.52 18.72
CA HIS A 253 3.84 -20.15 19.18
C HIS A 253 2.46 -19.64 18.76
N LEU A 254 2.03 -19.95 17.55
CA LEU A 254 0.72 -19.53 17.06
C LEU A 254 -0.43 -20.29 17.72
N THR A 255 -0.23 -21.56 18.07
CA THR A 255 -1.25 -22.42 18.71
C THR A 255 -1.40 -22.09 20.20
N MET A 256 -0.31 -21.74 20.87
CA MET A 256 -0.26 -21.50 22.32
C MET A 256 -0.34 -20.02 22.73
N GLY A 257 0.01 -19.09 21.83
CA GLY A 257 0.16 -17.66 22.12
C GLY A 257 1.57 -17.29 22.63
N LYS A 258 1.85 -15.98 22.74
CA LYS A 258 3.18 -15.43 23.10
C LYS A 258 3.65 -15.69 24.54
N ASN A 259 2.74 -15.96 25.48
CA ASN A 259 3.06 -16.19 26.89
C ASN A 259 2.56 -17.57 27.31
N PHE A 260 3.44 -18.57 27.28
CA PHE A 260 3.18 -19.98 27.60
C PHE A 260 2.22 -20.17 28.80
N PRO A 261 0.89 -20.33 28.58
CA PRO A 261 -0.09 -20.24 29.67
C PRO A 261 -0.01 -21.42 30.64
N ASP A 262 -0.45 -21.27 31.90
CA ASP A 262 -0.35 -22.34 32.92
C ASP A 262 -1.04 -23.65 32.50
N ARG A 263 -2.18 -23.55 31.79
CA ARG A 263 -2.91 -24.73 31.27
C ARG A 263 -2.12 -25.50 30.21
N TRP A 264 -1.31 -24.82 29.40
CA TRP A 264 -0.40 -25.46 28.42
C TRP A 264 0.85 -26.04 29.10
N ARG A 265 1.39 -25.35 30.12
CA ARG A 265 2.56 -25.81 30.89
C ARG A 265 2.35 -27.19 31.51
N GLY A 266 1.18 -27.44 32.11
CA GLY A 266 0.87 -28.75 32.71
C GLY A 266 0.94 -29.89 31.69
N TYR A 267 0.37 -29.68 30.50
CA TYR A 267 0.44 -30.65 29.40
C TYR A 267 1.88 -30.87 28.92
N TRP A 268 2.61 -29.78 28.63
CA TRP A 268 3.98 -29.89 28.11
C TRP A 268 4.98 -30.48 29.10
N ARG A 269 4.80 -30.26 30.41
CA ARG A 269 5.60 -30.96 31.44
C ARG A 269 5.37 -32.47 31.38
N HIS A 270 4.11 -32.90 31.26
CA HIS A 270 3.79 -34.30 31.15
C HIS A 270 4.37 -34.92 29.88
N LEU A 271 4.26 -34.23 28.74
CA LEU A 271 4.86 -34.66 27.48
C LEU A 271 6.39 -34.73 27.56
N ALA A 272 7.04 -33.71 28.12
CA ALA A 272 8.49 -33.71 28.31
C ALA A 272 8.96 -34.83 29.25
N ASP A 273 8.16 -35.20 30.26
CA ASP A 273 8.46 -36.32 31.15
C ASP A 273 8.35 -37.68 30.45
N GLN A 274 7.42 -37.82 29.51
CA GLN A 274 7.28 -39.03 28.67
C GLN A 274 8.47 -39.24 27.73
N HIS A 275 9.19 -38.17 27.36
CA HIS A 275 10.35 -38.20 26.48
C HIS A 275 11.67 -37.89 27.22
N ARG A 276 11.74 -38.18 28.52
CA ARG A 276 12.91 -37.85 29.35
C ARG A 276 14.19 -38.59 28.90
N GLU A 277 14.04 -39.74 28.25
CA GLU A 277 15.15 -40.57 27.78
C GLU A 277 15.57 -40.26 26.32
N ASP A 278 14.87 -39.34 25.66
CA ASP A 278 14.98 -39.06 24.23
C ASP A 278 15.34 -37.59 23.94
N ASP A 279 15.94 -37.31 22.78
CA ASP A 279 16.36 -35.94 22.40
C ASP A 279 15.19 -35.01 22.04
N PHE A 280 13.94 -35.48 22.06
CA PHE A 280 12.76 -34.70 21.69
C PHE A 280 12.64 -33.39 22.46
N VAL A 281 12.92 -33.41 23.77
CA VAL A 281 12.83 -32.21 24.62
C VAL A 281 13.84 -31.13 24.18
N THR A 282 15.01 -31.53 23.70
CA THR A 282 16.03 -30.60 23.19
C THR A 282 15.69 -30.05 21.80
N TRP A 283 14.92 -30.81 21.02
CA TRP A 283 14.43 -30.41 19.70
C TRP A 283 13.26 -29.41 19.81
N LEU A 284 12.45 -29.49 20.86
CA LEU A 284 11.34 -28.56 21.08
C LEU A 284 11.80 -27.08 21.13
N PRO A 285 10.92 -26.14 20.73
CA PRO A 285 11.19 -24.70 20.75
C PRO A 285 10.95 -24.06 22.13
N ILE A 286 10.60 -24.85 23.15
CA ILE A 286 10.26 -24.40 24.50
C ILE A 286 11.41 -24.76 25.45
N SER A 287 11.95 -23.77 26.17
CA SER A 287 13.05 -24.02 27.11
C SER A 287 12.60 -24.75 28.38
N GLU A 288 13.49 -25.55 28.98
CA GLU A 288 13.22 -26.23 30.26
C GLU A 288 12.91 -25.23 31.40
N ALA A 289 13.46 -24.02 31.31
CA ALA A 289 13.18 -22.91 32.22
C ALA A 289 11.75 -22.36 32.08
N GLU A 290 11.20 -22.32 30.86
CA GLU A 290 9.80 -21.93 30.60
C GLU A 290 8.81 -22.96 31.14
N LEU A 291 9.15 -24.25 31.06
CA LEU A 291 8.34 -25.32 31.63
C LEU A 291 8.23 -25.17 33.15
N LYS A 292 9.27 -24.69 33.85
CA LYS A 292 9.34 -24.67 35.33
C LYS A 292 8.71 -23.44 36.02
N LYS A 293 8.34 -22.37 35.30
CA LYS A 293 7.68 -21.19 35.92
C LYS A 293 6.29 -21.52 36.48
N THR A 294 5.97 -21.04 37.67
CA THR A 294 4.63 -21.10 38.30
C THR A 294 4.05 -19.69 38.46
N VAL A 295 2.81 -19.47 38.01
CA VAL A 295 2.03 -18.26 38.36
C VAL A 295 0.86 -18.72 39.26
N PRO A 296 0.51 -17.99 40.35
CA PRO A 296 -0.59 -18.41 41.22
C PRO A 296 -1.95 -18.16 40.55
N GLU A 297 -2.82 -19.17 40.49
CA GLU A 297 -4.21 -19.01 40.04
C GLU A 297 -5.15 -18.58 41.18
N ARG A 298 -6.11 -17.69 40.85
CA ARG A 298 -7.34 -17.48 41.63
C ARG A 298 -8.55 -17.67 40.72
N ASN A 299 -9.33 -18.73 40.98
CA ASN A 299 -10.61 -19.01 40.34
C ASN A 299 -11.72 -18.15 40.96
N GLN A 300 -12.35 -17.29 40.16
CA GLN A 300 -13.71 -16.78 40.39
C GLN A 300 -14.54 -17.08 39.14
N ARG A 301 -15.79 -17.53 39.32
CA ARG A 301 -16.78 -17.68 38.23
C ARG A 301 -17.06 -16.30 37.64
N ILE A 302 -16.76 -16.10 36.35
CA ILE A 302 -16.96 -14.84 35.63
C ILE A 302 -18.21 -14.97 34.74
N GLN A 303 -19.20 -14.09 34.91
CA GLN A 303 -20.34 -13.93 33.98
C GLN A 303 -19.90 -13.10 32.76
N GLU A 304 -20.49 -13.35 31.59
CA GLU A 304 -20.22 -12.62 30.35
C GLU A 304 -20.79 -11.19 30.40
N PRO A 305 -19.95 -10.14 30.40
CA PRO A 305 -20.42 -8.74 30.44
C PRO A 305 -20.82 -8.23 29.04
N ILE A 306 -21.81 -7.34 28.97
CA ILE A 306 -22.24 -6.69 27.73
C ILE A 306 -21.28 -5.53 27.40
N TRP A 307 -20.33 -5.74 26.47
CA TRP A 307 -19.34 -4.71 26.07
C TRP A 307 -19.65 -3.99 24.76
N LYS A 308 -20.61 -4.47 23.97
CA LYS A 308 -20.84 -4.01 22.59
C LYS A 308 -21.00 -2.49 22.47
N ASP A 309 -21.83 -1.90 23.34
CA ASP A 309 -22.11 -0.46 23.32
C ASP A 309 -20.92 0.37 23.82
N ARG A 310 -20.21 -0.11 24.85
CA ARG A 310 -18.96 0.51 25.35
C ARG A 310 -17.88 0.53 24.27
N VAL A 311 -17.72 -0.56 23.51
CA VAL A 311 -16.75 -0.65 22.40
C VAL A 311 -17.11 0.36 21.31
N LYS A 312 -18.39 0.48 20.94
CA LYS A 312 -18.82 1.39 19.88
C LYS A 312 -18.59 2.85 20.27
N ALA A 313 -18.98 3.24 21.49
CA ALA A 313 -18.80 4.60 21.99
C ALA A 313 -17.31 4.98 22.03
N LEU A 314 -16.47 4.13 22.64
CA LEU A 314 -15.03 4.38 22.73
C LEU A 314 -14.35 4.41 21.34
N ALA A 315 -14.78 3.58 20.39
CA ALA A 315 -14.21 3.58 19.05
C ALA A 315 -14.41 4.92 18.32
N GLN A 316 -15.59 5.53 18.45
CA GLN A 316 -15.88 6.85 17.87
C GLN A 316 -15.05 7.95 18.54
N GLU A 317 -14.93 7.91 19.86
CA GLU A 317 -14.15 8.89 20.61
C GLU A 317 -12.63 8.78 20.36
N LEU A 318 -12.14 7.61 19.93
CA LEU A 318 -10.72 7.38 19.63
C LEU A 318 -10.24 8.05 18.32
N GLU A 319 -11.13 8.61 17.50
CA GLU A 319 -10.76 9.46 16.35
C GLU A 319 -10.14 10.79 16.81
N HIS A 320 -10.53 11.27 18.00
CA HIS A 320 -9.99 12.46 18.67
C HIS A 320 -9.59 12.13 20.12
N PRO A 321 -8.54 11.31 20.32
CA PRO A 321 -8.29 10.66 21.60
C PRO A 321 -7.79 11.65 22.66
N THR A 322 -8.38 11.57 23.86
CA THR A 322 -7.80 12.13 25.09
C THR A 322 -7.14 11.02 25.91
N GLU A 323 -6.25 11.39 26.82
CA GLU A 323 -5.57 10.42 27.70
C GLU A 323 -6.59 9.56 28.48
N LYS A 324 -7.68 10.18 28.94
CA LYS A 324 -8.78 9.51 29.64
C LYS A 324 -9.51 8.48 28.77
N ILE A 325 -9.76 8.79 27.48
CA ILE A 325 -10.40 7.86 26.55
C ILE A 325 -9.50 6.65 26.30
N VAL A 326 -8.20 6.87 26.15
CA VAL A 326 -7.21 5.78 25.97
C VAL A 326 -7.12 4.90 27.22
N GLU A 327 -7.18 5.49 28.42
CA GLU A 327 -7.24 4.75 29.69
C GLU A 327 -8.49 3.86 29.76
N GLN A 328 -9.67 4.42 29.47
CA GLN A 328 -10.93 3.67 29.44
C GLN A 328 -10.92 2.53 28.41
N ALA A 329 -10.31 2.75 27.24
CA ALA A 329 -10.11 1.72 26.23
C ALA A 329 -9.19 0.59 26.73
N ASN A 330 -8.11 0.92 27.44
CA ASN A 330 -7.19 -0.05 28.05
C ASN A 330 -7.83 -0.83 29.20
N GLU A 331 -8.66 -0.19 30.02
CA GLU A 331 -9.44 -0.84 31.08
C GLU A 331 -10.39 -1.89 30.48
N LEU A 332 -11.13 -1.51 29.45
CA LEU A 332 -12.05 -2.41 28.74
C LEU A 332 -11.32 -3.61 28.12
N LEU A 333 -10.19 -3.37 27.45
CA LEU A 333 -9.35 -4.45 26.92
C LEU A 333 -8.80 -5.36 28.03
N SER A 334 -8.52 -4.82 29.21
CA SER A 334 -8.06 -5.58 30.38
C SER A 334 -9.17 -6.40 31.02
N GLU A 335 -10.40 -5.88 31.09
CA GLU A 335 -11.60 -6.64 31.46
C GLU A 335 -11.82 -7.83 30.51
N GLN A 336 -11.83 -7.57 29.20
CA GLN A 336 -12.01 -8.58 28.17
C GLN A 336 -10.91 -9.64 28.20
N ARG A 337 -9.66 -9.24 28.46
CA ARG A 337 -8.55 -10.19 28.61
C ARG A 337 -8.70 -11.07 29.85
N ARG A 338 -9.14 -10.51 30.98
CA ARG A 338 -9.42 -11.30 32.20
C ARG A 338 -10.53 -12.32 31.97
N TYR A 339 -11.60 -11.91 31.30
CA TYR A 339 -12.66 -12.83 30.89
C TYR A 339 -12.12 -13.92 29.95
N ALA A 340 -11.39 -13.53 28.90
CA ALA A 340 -10.82 -14.45 27.93
C ALA A 340 -9.86 -15.46 28.59
N ASN A 341 -9.08 -15.04 29.58
CA ASN A 341 -8.22 -15.95 30.36
C ASN A 341 -9.02 -16.96 31.20
N ALA A 342 -10.19 -16.54 31.74
CA ALA A 342 -11.03 -17.40 32.56
C ALA A 342 -11.88 -18.37 31.73
N THR A 343 -12.43 -17.88 30.61
CA THR A 343 -13.42 -18.60 29.78
C THR A 343 -12.83 -19.22 28.52
N GLY A 344 -11.63 -18.80 28.11
CA GLY A 344 -10.97 -19.13 26.83
C GLY A 344 -11.59 -18.47 25.59
N ASN A 345 -12.60 -17.61 25.75
CA ASN A 345 -13.17 -16.84 24.64
C ASN A 345 -12.30 -15.61 24.31
N MET A 346 -11.42 -15.76 23.33
CA MET A 346 -10.46 -14.73 22.90
C MET A 346 -11.02 -13.75 21.85
N SER A 347 -12.26 -13.90 21.38
CA SER A 347 -12.81 -13.14 20.25
C SER A 347 -13.01 -11.65 20.57
N PHE A 348 -13.52 -11.36 21.78
CA PHE A 348 -13.78 -10.00 22.25
C PHE A 348 -12.52 -9.12 22.29
N PRO A 349 -11.45 -9.51 23.01
CA PRO A 349 -10.25 -8.68 23.08
C PRO A 349 -9.57 -8.49 21.73
N VAL A 350 -9.62 -9.47 20.81
CA VAL A 350 -9.04 -9.34 19.47
C VAL A 350 -9.83 -8.34 18.63
N ARG A 351 -11.16 -8.50 18.55
CA ARG A 351 -12.02 -7.61 17.76
C ARG A 351 -11.95 -6.18 18.27
N THR A 352 -12.04 -5.99 19.59
CA THR A 352 -11.97 -4.66 20.21
C THR A 352 -10.59 -4.03 20.01
N ALA A 353 -9.49 -4.77 20.21
CA ALA A 353 -8.14 -4.23 20.00
C ALA A 353 -7.86 -3.87 18.54
N CYS A 354 -8.33 -4.69 17.58
CA CYS A 354 -8.25 -4.35 16.16
C CYS A 354 -9.05 -3.09 15.81
N ASN A 355 -10.27 -2.98 16.34
CA ASN A 355 -11.12 -1.81 16.12
C ASN A 355 -10.49 -0.53 16.66
N PHE A 356 -10.08 -0.54 17.94
CA PHE A 356 -9.46 0.61 18.59
C PHE A 356 -8.14 1.03 17.92
N SER A 357 -7.31 0.06 17.54
CA SER A 357 -6.09 0.31 16.78
C SER A 357 -6.36 0.94 15.41
N GLY A 358 -7.48 0.60 14.76
CA GLY A 358 -7.93 1.25 13.52
C GLY A 358 -8.28 2.73 13.71
N HIS A 359 -9.14 3.04 14.68
CA HIS A 359 -9.61 4.41 14.93
C HIS A 359 -8.51 5.34 15.46
N ILE A 360 -7.65 4.88 16.36
CA ILE A 360 -6.60 5.73 16.95
C ILE A 360 -5.38 5.90 16.03
N ARG A 361 -5.29 5.16 14.92
CA ARG A 361 -4.05 4.99 14.14
C ARG A 361 -3.40 6.28 13.69
N VAL A 362 -4.21 7.24 13.24
CA VAL A 362 -3.72 8.53 12.73
C VAL A 362 -3.31 9.43 13.89
N ALA A 363 -4.09 9.46 14.98
CA ALA A 363 -3.87 10.35 16.10
C ALA A 363 -2.74 9.87 17.05
N ASN A 364 -2.61 8.56 17.26
CA ASN A 364 -1.61 7.96 18.13
C ASN A 364 -1.16 6.58 17.61
N PRO A 365 -0.23 6.56 16.64
CA PRO A 365 0.19 5.32 16.00
C PRO A 365 0.99 4.38 16.93
N GLN A 366 1.64 4.90 17.98
CA GLN A 366 2.31 4.09 19.00
C GLN A 366 1.31 3.25 19.81
N GLN A 367 0.22 3.86 20.26
CA GLN A 367 -0.85 3.15 20.97
C GLN A 367 -1.56 2.16 20.03
N ALA A 368 -1.81 2.56 18.78
CA ALA A 368 -2.37 1.68 17.75
C ALA A 368 -1.50 0.43 17.55
N LEU A 369 -0.17 0.58 17.53
CA LEU A 369 0.77 -0.52 17.42
C LEU A 369 0.73 -1.44 18.64
N ALA A 370 0.62 -0.89 19.85
CA ALA A 370 0.50 -1.67 21.08
C ALA A 370 -0.75 -2.57 21.07
N TRP A 371 -1.91 -2.02 20.68
CA TRP A 371 -3.15 -2.77 20.55
C TRP A 371 -3.14 -3.76 19.38
N ALA A 372 -2.55 -3.41 18.25
CA ALA A 372 -2.40 -4.34 17.13
C ALA A 372 -1.51 -5.54 17.50
N ARG A 373 -0.38 -5.31 18.17
CA ARG A 373 0.51 -6.37 18.67
C ARG A 373 -0.16 -7.24 19.73
N MET A 374 -1.02 -6.64 20.56
CA MET A 374 -1.87 -7.38 21.50
C MET A 374 -2.84 -8.30 20.74
N ALA A 375 -3.59 -7.75 19.78
CA ALA A 375 -4.55 -8.52 18.98
C ALA A 375 -3.86 -9.69 18.25
N LYS A 376 -2.72 -9.43 17.61
CA LYS A 376 -1.89 -10.46 16.97
C LYS A 376 -1.37 -11.49 17.96
N GLY A 377 -0.92 -11.07 19.14
CA GLY A 377 -0.46 -11.98 20.18
C GLY A 377 -1.55 -12.90 20.74
N VAL A 378 -2.82 -12.49 20.65
CA VAL A 378 -3.98 -13.24 21.12
C VAL A 378 -4.57 -14.14 20.03
N ASP A 379 -4.69 -13.67 18.79
CA ASP A 379 -5.15 -14.48 17.64
C ASP A 379 -4.25 -14.25 16.41
N PRO A 380 -3.13 -14.98 16.34
CA PRO A 380 -2.17 -14.82 15.26
C PRO A 380 -2.55 -15.59 14.00
N TRP A 381 -3.71 -16.27 13.98
CA TRP A 381 -4.24 -16.97 12.81
C TRP A 381 -5.27 -16.15 12.02
N ASN A 382 -5.45 -14.89 12.42
CA ASN A 382 -6.31 -13.95 11.74
C ASN A 382 -5.47 -12.95 10.94
N ALA A 383 -5.53 -13.02 9.60
CA ALA A 383 -4.78 -12.12 8.72
C ALA A 383 -5.03 -10.63 9.01
N HIS A 384 -6.20 -10.28 9.57
CA HIS A 384 -6.52 -8.92 9.98
C HIS A 384 -5.63 -8.43 11.13
N THR A 385 -5.22 -9.28 12.08
CA THR A 385 -4.37 -8.87 13.21
C THR A 385 -2.95 -8.51 12.74
N TRP A 386 -2.44 -9.24 11.76
CA TRP A 386 -1.16 -8.97 11.09
C TRP A 386 -1.18 -7.71 10.26
N THR A 387 -2.23 -7.56 9.43
CA THR A 387 -2.44 -6.37 8.62
C THR A 387 -2.53 -5.12 9.49
N ASN A 388 -3.24 -5.19 10.61
CA ASN A 388 -3.44 -4.05 11.49
C ASN A 388 -2.13 -3.61 12.18
N GLU A 389 -1.25 -4.55 12.54
CA GLU A 389 0.09 -4.23 13.06
C GLU A 389 0.95 -3.55 11.99
N ALA A 390 0.94 -4.09 10.77
CA ALA A 390 1.67 -3.49 9.66
C ALA A 390 1.14 -2.08 9.35
N MET A 391 -0.17 -1.84 9.34
CA MET A 391 -0.76 -0.52 9.14
C MET A 391 -0.37 0.48 10.24
N ALA A 392 -0.29 0.03 11.50
CA ALA A 392 0.20 0.89 12.58
C ALA A 392 1.68 1.27 12.39
N LEU A 393 2.52 0.34 11.93
CA LEU A 393 3.91 0.63 11.56
C LEU A 393 4.02 1.60 10.36
N VAL A 394 3.13 1.46 9.38
CA VAL A 394 3.03 2.40 8.24
C VAL A 394 2.69 3.81 8.72
N ALA A 395 1.75 3.95 9.66
CA ALA A 395 1.42 5.26 10.24
C ALA A 395 2.56 5.87 11.05
N MET A 396 3.50 5.06 11.54
CA MET A 396 4.75 5.52 12.16
C MET A 396 5.87 5.81 11.14
N GLU A 397 5.60 5.63 9.84
CA GLU A 397 6.58 5.68 8.75
C GLU A 397 7.74 4.66 8.91
N ASP A 398 7.56 3.61 9.73
CA ASP A 398 8.50 2.50 9.86
C ASP A 398 8.22 1.43 8.79
N TYR A 399 8.49 1.83 7.55
CA TYR A 399 8.24 1.01 6.37
C TYR A 399 9.06 -0.28 6.36
N ALA A 400 10.24 -0.30 6.98
CA ALA A 400 11.09 -1.49 7.02
C ALA A 400 10.45 -2.60 7.86
N GLN A 401 9.99 -2.28 9.07
CA GLN A 401 9.27 -3.25 9.89
C GLN A 401 7.91 -3.60 9.27
N ALA A 402 7.19 -2.63 8.70
CA ALA A 402 5.91 -2.89 8.03
C ALA A 402 6.06 -3.90 6.88
N LEU A 403 7.07 -3.76 6.02
CA LEU A 403 7.36 -4.72 4.95
C LEU A 403 7.69 -6.12 5.49
N GLY A 404 8.43 -6.21 6.60
CA GLY A 404 8.71 -7.48 7.28
C GLY A 404 7.43 -8.16 7.75
N ILE A 405 6.55 -7.43 8.43
CA ILE A 405 5.26 -7.96 8.91
C ILE A 405 4.34 -8.35 7.75
N TYR A 406 4.24 -7.53 6.70
CA TYR A 406 3.46 -7.89 5.51
C TYR A 406 4.01 -9.13 4.81
N SER A 407 5.34 -9.26 4.69
CA SER A 407 5.96 -10.44 4.08
C SER A 407 5.67 -11.71 4.88
N GLU A 408 5.77 -11.64 6.21
CA GLU A 408 5.41 -12.78 7.07
C GLU A 408 3.91 -13.11 6.97
N ALA A 409 3.04 -12.08 6.92
CA ALA A 409 1.61 -12.28 6.74
C ALA A 409 1.26 -12.92 5.38
N ILE A 410 1.98 -12.58 4.30
CA ILE A 410 1.80 -13.21 2.98
C ILE A 410 2.16 -14.69 3.03
N LEU A 411 3.25 -15.06 3.71
CA LEU A 411 3.64 -16.46 3.87
C LEU A 411 2.64 -17.26 4.70
N ARG A 412 2.06 -16.64 5.73
CA ARG A 412 1.11 -17.28 6.66
C ARG A 412 -0.31 -17.36 6.12
N PHE A 413 -0.71 -16.39 5.30
CA PHE A 413 -2.06 -16.27 4.73
C PHE A 413 -1.95 -16.13 3.21
N PRO A 414 -1.50 -17.19 2.50
CA PRO A 414 -1.26 -17.13 1.07
C PRO A 414 -2.52 -16.83 0.26
N GLU A 415 -3.72 -17.08 0.79
CA GLU A 415 -4.99 -16.78 0.13
C GLU A 415 -5.63 -15.46 0.58
N ASN A 416 -4.89 -14.60 1.29
CA ASN A 416 -5.36 -13.26 1.62
C ASN A 416 -4.64 -12.19 0.78
N ALA A 417 -5.40 -11.41 0.03
CA ALA A 417 -4.88 -10.34 -0.82
C ALA A 417 -4.45 -9.09 -0.01
N VAL A 418 -5.02 -8.86 1.17
CA VAL A 418 -4.83 -7.62 1.96
C VAL A 418 -3.37 -7.42 2.38
N PRO A 419 -2.61 -8.42 2.86
CA PRO A 419 -1.19 -8.25 3.12
C PRO A 419 -0.35 -7.94 1.88
N ARG A 420 -0.74 -8.43 0.70
CA ARG A 420 -0.02 -8.20 -0.56
C ARG A 420 -0.24 -6.77 -1.07
N THR A 421 -1.49 -6.30 -1.08
CA THR A 421 -1.79 -4.89 -1.39
C THR A 421 -1.17 -3.95 -0.37
N GLY A 422 -1.16 -4.33 0.92
CA GLY A 422 -0.46 -3.59 1.97
C GLY A 422 1.03 -3.49 1.71
N ARG A 423 1.70 -4.58 1.30
CA ARG A 423 3.12 -4.56 0.90
C ARG A 423 3.36 -3.62 -0.29
N ALA A 424 2.53 -3.71 -1.33
CA ALA A 424 2.62 -2.85 -2.50
C ALA A 424 2.41 -1.37 -2.15
N GLU A 425 1.46 -1.07 -1.25
CA GLU A 425 1.21 0.28 -0.74
C GLU A 425 2.43 0.84 -0.01
N VAL A 426 3.11 0.03 0.82
CA VAL A 426 4.33 0.47 1.50
C VAL A 426 5.46 0.77 0.50
N LEU A 427 5.62 -0.05 -0.54
CA LEU A 427 6.59 0.19 -1.61
C LEU A 427 6.28 1.50 -2.35
N LYS A 428 4.99 1.76 -2.62
CA LYS A 428 4.52 3.03 -3.21
C LYS A 428 4.85 4.22 -2.31
N LEU A 429 4.57 4.13 -1.00
CA LEU A 429 4.89 5.17 -0.02
C LEU A 429 6.40 5.41 0.13
N GLN A 430 7.23 4.39 -0.10
CA GLN A 430 8.69 4.52 -0.16
C GLN A 430 9.20 5.15 -1.47
N GLY A 431 8.33 5.44 -2.44
CA GLY A 431 8.69 5.93 -3.77
C GLY A 431 9.33 4.89 -4.68
N LYS A 432 9.31 3.60 -4.28
CA LYS A 432 9.80 2.48 -5.10
C LYS A 432 8.70 2.06 -6.07
N LEU A 433 8.40 2.95 -7.02
CA LEU A 433 7.22 2.81 -7.88
C LEU A 433 7.28 1.56 -8.76
N ASP A 434 8.46 1.16 -9.27
CA ASP A 434 8.60 -0.07 -10.06
C ASP A 434 8.34 -1.33 -9.21
N ASP A 435 8.90 -1.38 -7.99
CA ASP A 435 8.65 -2.50 -7.06
C ASP A 435 7.18 -2.55 -6.62
N ALA A 436 6.57 -1.38 -6.41
CA ALA A 436 5.15 -1.27 -6.08
C ALA A 436 4.27 -1.74 -7.23
N LEU A 437 4.59 -1.33 -8.47
CA LEU A 437 3.90 -1.78 -9.68
C LEU A 437 3.99 -3.29 -9.81
N ALA A 438 5.19 -3.86 -9.71
CA ALA A 438 5.41 -5.31 -9.75
C ALA A 438 4.65 -6.04 -8.63
N ALA A 439 4.62 -5.49 -7.42
CA ALA A 439 3.89 -6.08 -6.30
C ALA A 439 2.36 -5.99 -6.48
N TYR A 440 1.83 -4.91 -7.06
CA TYR A 440 0.43 -4.83 -7.43
C TYR A 440 0.11 -5.79 -8.58
N GLU A 441 0.97 -5.92 -9.59
CA GLU A 441 0.82 -6.89 -10.68
C GLU A 441 0.86 -8.33 -10.18
N GLU A 442 1.78 -8.68 -9.27
CA GLU A 442 1.81 -9.99 -8.59
C GLU A 442 0.49 -10.22 -7.85
N THR A 443 -0.01 -9.19 -7.15
CA THR A 443 -1.28 -9.27 -6.44
C THR A 443 -2.45 -9.42 -7.40
N ILE A 444 -2.46 -8.74 -8.54
CA ILE A 444 -3.50 -8.85 -9.58
C ILE A 444 -3.43 -10.21 -10.26
N ASN A 445 -2.23 -10.76 -10.51
CA ASN A 445 -2.05 -12.07 -11.10
C ASN A 445 -2.56 -13.18 -10.17
N ARG A 446 -2.38 -13.02 -8.85
CA ARG A 446 -2.86 -13.99 -7.84
C ARG A 446 -4.32 -13.75 -7.41
N PHE A 447 -4.74 -12.49 -7.33
CA PHE A 447 -6.06 -12.02 -6.91
C PHE A 447 -6.59 -11.03 -7.95
N PRO A 448 -7.04 -11.52 -9.11
CA PRO A 448 -7.44 -10.67 -10.23
C PRO A 448 -8.63 -9.76 -9.90
N GLU A 449 -9.39 -10.11 -8.87
CA GLU A 449 -10.52 -9.34 -8.33
C GLU A 449 -10.22 -8.37 -7.22
N ASN A 450 -8.94 -8.27 -6.85
CA ASN A 450 -8.56 -7.25 -5.90
C ASN A 450 -8.57 -5.86 -6.57
N VAL A 451 -9.70 -5.17 -6.47
CA VAL A 451 -9.87 -3.82 -7.02
C VAL A 451 -8.89 -2.82 -6.41
N VAL A 452 -8.49 -3.02 -5.13
CA VAL A 452 -7.49 -2.18 -4.46
C VAL A 452 -6.12 -2.32 -5.12
N ALA A 453 -5.76 -3.53 -5.57
CA ALA A 453 -4.51 -3.75 -6.29
C ALA A 453 -4.53 -3.07 -7.67
N ARG A 454 -5.67 -3.09 -8.37
CA ARG A 454 -5.83 -2.45 -9.69
C ARG A 454 -5.85 -0.93 -9.62
N THR A 455 -6.60 -0.36 -8.68
CA THR A 455 -6.54 1.10 -8.45
C THR A 455 -5.17 1.52 -7.93
N GLY A 456 -4.50 0.66 -7.14
CA GLY A 456 -3.11 0.83 -6.72
C GLY A 456 -2.13 0.83 -7.89
N GLN A 457 -2.27 -0.10 -8.84
CA GLN A 457 -1.48 -0.16 -10.07
C GLN A 457 -1.68 1.09 -10.92
N ALA A 458 -2.94 1.49 -11.16
CA ALA A 458 -3.26 2.69 -11.92
C ALA A 458 -2.73 3.97 -11.24
N GLU A 459 -2.81 4.05 -9.91
CA GLU A 459 -2.23 5.15 -9.14
C GLU A 459 -0.70 5.18 -9.27
N VAL A 460 -0.04 4.03 -9.20
CA VAL A 460 1.42 3.93 -9.41
C VAL A 460 1.81 4.37 -10.82
N LEU A 461 1.07 3.96 -11.86
CA LEU A 461 1.28 4.41 -13.24
C LEU A 461 1.12 5.92 -13.37
N LYS A 462 0.12 6.51 -12.70
CA LYS A 462 -0.07 7.96 -12.63
C LYS A 462 1.12 8.65 -11.96
N LEU A 463 1.59 8.12 -10.83
CA LEU A 463 2.76 8.63 -10.11
C LEU A 463 4.06 8.52 -10.92
N GLN A 464 4.18 7.50 -11.78
CA GLN A 464 5.26 7.37 -12.75
C GLN A 464 5.14 8.35 -13.94
N GLY A 465 4.06 9.12 -14.03
CA GLY A 465 3.79 10.03 -15.14
C GLY A 465 3.34 9.35 -16.43
N LYS A 466 3.07 8.04 -16.40
CA LYS A 466 2.50 7.26 -17.51
C LYS A 466 0.99 7.49 -17.55
N LEU A 467 0.58 8.72 -17.85
CA LEU A 467 -0.81 9.15 -17.70
C LEU A 467 -1.76 8.39 -18.64
N ASP A 468 -1.33 8.03 -19.85
CA ASP A 468 -2.17 7.25 -20.77
C ASP A 468 -2.37 5.80 -20.27
N ASP A 469 -1.30 5.16 -19.78
CA ASP A 469 -1.40 3.82 -19.18
C ASP A 469 -2.24 3.84 -17.90
N ALA A 470 -2.10 4.88 -17.08
CA ALA A 470 -2.91 5.09 -15.87
C ALA A 470 -4.38 5.29 -16.22
N LEU A 471 -4.67 6.11 -17.25
CA LEU A 471 -6.02 6.32 -17.74
C LEU A 471 -6.64 5.00 -18.22
N ALA A 472 -5.90 4.24 -19.03
CA ALA A 472 -6.32 2.93 -19.51
C ALA A 472 -6.54 1.94 -18.34
N ALA A 473 -5.66 1.92 -17.35
CA ALA A 473 -5.79 1.06 -16.18
C ALA A 473 -6.99 1.46 -15.29
N TYR A 474 -7.25 2.75 -15.10
CA TYR A 474 -8.46 3.20 -14.41
C TYR A 474 -9.72 2.90 -15.21
N GLU A 475 -9.70 3.08 -16.53
CA GLU A 475 -10.84 2.73 -17.40
C GLU A 475 -11.09 1.22 -17.42
N GLU A 476 -10.05 0.38 -17.47
CA GLU A 476 -10.16 -1.07 -17.29
C GLU A 476 -10.75 -1.39 -15.90
N THR A 477 -10.28 -0.71 -14.86
CA THR A 477 -10.79 -0.90 -13.50
C THR A 477 -12.23 -0.44 -13.36
N ILE A 478 -12.66 0.64 -14.02
CA ILE A 478 -14.06 1.11 -14.04
C ILE A 478 -14.93 0.14 -14.84
N ASN A 479 -14.43 -0.36 -15.96
CA ASN A 479 -15.13 -1.34 -16.79
C ASN A 479 -15.33 -2.67 -16.04
N ARG A 480 -14.34 -3.08 -15.25
CA ARG A 480 -14.35 -4.31 -14.45
C ARG A 480 -15.07 -4.15 -13.11
N PHE A 481 -14.96 -2.99 -12.47
CA PHE A 481 -15.55 -2.65 -11.17
C PHE A 481 -16.34 -1.34 -11.27
N PRO A 482 -17.53 -1.37 -11.89
CA PRO A 482 -18.33 -0.17 -12.13
C PRO A 482 -18.94 0.41 -10.87
N GLU A 483 -18.75 -0.16 -9.68
CA GLU A 483 -19.12 0.48 -8.40
C GLU A 483 -17.93 1.06 -7.64
N ASN A 484 -16.71 0.93 -8.18
CA ASN A 484 -15.53 1.48 -7.53
C ASN A 484 -15.42 2.98 -7.80
N VAL A 485 -15.79 3.78 -6.79
CA VAL A 485 -15.71 5.24 -6.86
C VAL A 485 -14.28 5.76 -6.95
N VAL A 486 -13.32 5.05 -6.33
CA VAL A 486 -11.88 5.40 -6.35
C VAL A 486 -11.31 5.33 -7.77
N ALA A 487 -11.71 4.35 -8.57
CA ALA A 487 -11.28 4.23 -9.96
C ALA A 487 -11.83 5.38 -10.82
N ARG A 488 -13.07 5.82 -10.58
CA ARG A 488 -13.67 6.94 -11.31
C ARG A 488 -13.06 8.28 -10.96
N THR A 489 -12.87 8.55 -9.67
CA THR A 489 -12.17 9.76 -9.23
C THR A 489 -10.71 9.73 -9.68
N GLY A 490 -10.07 8.55 -9.70
CA GLY A 490 -8.75 8.32 -10.30
C GLY A 490 -8.69 8.65 -11.79
N ARG A 491 -9.66 8.18 -12.59
CA ARG A 491 -9.78 8.55 -14.02
C ARG A 491 -9.92 10.06 -14.21
N ALA A 492 -10.82 10.70 -13.47
CA ALA A 492 -11.00 12.15 -13.54
C ALA A 492 -9.72 12.92 -13.14
N GLU A 493 -9.01 12.44 -12.13
CA GLU A 493 -7.72 13.00 -11.68
C GLU A 493 -6.62 12.85 -12.75
N VAL A 494 -6.59 11.72 -13.47
CA VAL A 494 -5.66 11.52 -14.59
C VAL A 494 -6.00 12.45 -15.75
N LEU A 495 -7.28 12.59 -16.12
CA LEU A 495 -7.72 13.55 -17.16
C LEU A 495 -7.34 14.99 -16.80
N LYS A 496 -7.52 15.37 -15.53
CA LYS A 496 -7.08 16.66 -15.00
C LYS A 496 -5.56 16.82 -15.12
N SER A 497 -4.80 15.77 -14.79
CA SER A 497 -3.34 15.76 -14.90
C SER A 497 -2.84 15.81 -16.35
N GLN A 498 -3.66 15.39 -17.32
CA GLN A 498 -3.44 15.55 -18.75
C GLN A 498 -3.86 16.93 -19.29
N GLU A 499 -4.30 17.86 -18.43
CA GLU A 499 -4.86 19.18 -18.78
C GLU A 499 -6.14 19.12 -19.65
N LYS A 500 -6.82 17.96 -19.72
CA LYS A 500 -8.14 17.79 -20.34
C LYS A 500 -9.24 18.19 -19.36
N LEU A 501 -9.30 19.47 -19.04
CA LEU A 501 -10.12 19.99 -17.93
C LEU A 501 -11.62 19.79 -18.16
N GLU A 502 -12.10 19.88 -19.39
CA GLU A 502 -13.51 19.64 -19.74
C GLU A 502 -13.90 18.17 -19.51
N ASP A 503 -13.07 17.22 -19.96
CA ASP A 503 -13.30 15.79 -19.77
C ASP A 503 -13.20 15.40 -18.29
N ALA A 504 -12.26 16.00 -17.56
CA ALA A 504 -12.12 15.80 -16.11
C ALA A 504 -13.35 16.31 -15.35
N LEU A 505 -13.86 17.49 -15.71
CA LEU A 505 -15.07 18.06 -15.12
C LEU A 505 -16.27 17.13 -15.35
N ALA A 506 -16.46 16.68 -16.59
CA ALA A 506 -17.53 15.74 -16.94
C ALA A 506 -17.42 14.42 -16.18
N ALA A 507 -16.20 13.87 -16.03
CA ALA A 507 -15.97 12.64 -15.28
C ALA A 507 -16.24 12.80 -13.77
N TYR A 508 -15.91 13.94 -13.17
CA TYR A 508 -16.29 14.22 -11.77
C TYR A 508 -17.80 14.38 -11.62
N GLU A 509 -18.48 15.08 -12.53
CA GLU A 509 -19.94 15.23 -12.52
C GLU A 509 -20.69 13.91 -12.72
N GLU A 510 -20.19 13.03 -13.59
CA GLU A 510 -20.68 11.66 -13.75
C GLU A 510 -20.54 10.89 -12.43
N THR A 511 -19.38 11.02 -11.77
CA THR A 511 -19.11 10.37 -10.49
C THR A 511 -20.03 10.88 -9.38
N ILE A 512 -20.24 12.20 -9.27
CA ILE A 512 -21.16 12.81 -8.29
C ILE A 512 -22.61 12.37 -8.53
N THR A 513 -23.01 12.28 -9.81
CA THR A 513 -24.35 11.85 -10.19
C THR A 513 -24.63 10.42 -9.73
N ARG A 514 -23.65 9.53 -9.90
CA ARG A 514 -23.76 8.11 -9.53
C ARG A 514 -23.49 7.84 -8.05
N PHE A 515 -22.55 8.57 -7.45
CA PHE A 515 -22.09 8.43 -6.07
C PHE A 515 -22.26 9.76 -5.34
N SER A 516 -23.51 10.06 -4.99
CA SER A 516 -23.87 11.34 -4.38
C SER A 516 -23.27 11.57 -3.00
N GLU A 517 -22.62 10.61 -2.37
CA GLU A 517 -21.93 10.80 -1.07
C GLU A 517 -20.41 10.91 -1.22
N ASP A 518 -19.87 10.85 -2.44
CA ASP A 518 -18.43 10.95 -2.64
C ASP A 518 -17.97 12.41 -2.53
N VAL A 519 -17.17 12.68 -1.51
CA VAL A 519 -16.61 14.02 -1.21
C VAL A 519 -15.43 14.33 -2.14
N VAL A 520 -14.66 13.31 -2.52
CA VAL A 520 -13.47 13.47 -3.37
C VAL A 520 -13.84 13.97 -4.76
N ALA A 521 -14.90 13.42 -5.36
CA ALA A 521 -15.40 13.82 -6.66
C ALA A 521 -15.90 15.28 -6.66
N ARG A 522 -16.57 15.71 -5.59
CA ARG A 522 -17.03 17.10 -5.43
C ARG A 522 -15.88 18.09 -5.31
N ASN A 523 -14.89 17.77 -4.47
CA ASN A 523 -13.68 18.56 -4.36
C ASN A 523 -12.92 18.59 -5.69
N GLY A 524 -12.85 17.47 -6.41
CA GLY A 524 -12.28 17.38 -7.75
C GLY A 524 -12.97 18.29 -8.77
N ARG A 525 -14.30 18.29 -8.81
CA ARG A 525 -15.11 19.20 -9.65
C ARG A 525 -14.79 20.67 -9.35
N ALA A 526 -14.81 21.05 -8.07
CA ALA A 526 -14.54 22.43 -7.66
C ALA A 526 -13.11 22.86 -8.02
N GLU A 527 -12.12 21.98 -7.87
CA GLU A 527 -10.74 22.26 -8.25
C GLU A 527 -10.57 22.39 -9.78
N VAL A 528 -11.25 21.57 -10.58
CA VAL A 528 -11.23 21.70 -12.05
C VAL A 528 -11.86 23.02 -12.50
N LEU A 529 -12.98 23.44 -11.91
CA LEU A 529 -13.61 24.74 -12.20
C LEU A 529 -12.66 25.92 -11.89
N LYS A 530 -11.93 25.82 -10.77
CA LYS A 530 -10.89 26.78 -10.41
C LYS A 530 -9.74 26.79 -11.42
N LEU A 531 -9.28 25.62 -11.86
CA LEU A 531 -8.23 25.50 -12.90
C LEU A 531 -8.68 26.07 -14.25
N GLN A 532 -9.97 25.97 -14.59
CA GLN A 532 -10.58 26.64 -15.75
C GLN A 532 -10.76 28.16 -15.57
N GLY A 533 -10.46 28.71 -14.39
CA GLY A 533 -10.64 30.13 -14.07
C GLY A 533 -12.08 30.54 -13.75
N LYS A 534 -13.02 29.59 -13.68
CA LYS A 534 -14.43 29.82 -13.30
C LYS A 534 -14.55 29.91 -11.78
N LEU A 535 -13.98 30.97 -11.20
CA LEU A 535 -13.83 31.08 -9.75
C LEU A 535 -15.16 31.18 -8.99
N ASP A 536 -16.19 31.80 -9.58
CA ASP A 536 -17.51 31.89 -8.94
C ASP A 536 -18.18 30.51 -8.88
N ASP A 537 -18.11 29.73 -9.95
CA ASP A 537 -18.63 28.35 -9.99
C ASP A 537 -17.85 27.43 -9.05
N ALA A 538 -16.51 27.58 -9.00
CA ALA A 538 -15.65 26.83 -8.09
C ALA A 538 -15.98 27.15 -6.62
N LEU A 539 -16.22 28.42 -6.30
CA LEU A 539 -16.60 28.85 -4.96
C LEU A 539 -17.93 28.23 -4.55
N ALA A 540 -18.94 28.31 -5.41
CA ALA A 540 -20.24 27.71 -5.18
C ALA A 540 -20.15 26.18 -4.99
N ALA A 541 -19.32 25.49 -5.79
CA ALA A 541 -19.12 24.05 -5.67
C ALA A 541 -18.42 23.65 -4.35
N TYR A 542 -17.44 24.45 -3.88
CA TYR A 542 -16.83 24.22 -2.57
C TYR A 542 -17.80 24.51 -1.42
N GLU A 543 -18.64 25.55 -1.52
CA GLU A 543 -19.67 25.85 -0.53
C GLU A 543 -20.74 24.75 -0.45
N GLU A 544 -21.21 24.23 -1.59
CA GLU A 544 -22.11 23.07 -1.67
C GLU A 544 -21.51 21.85 -0.96
N THR A 545 -20.21 21.62 -1.13
CA THR A 545 -19.51 20.50 -0.49
C THR A 545 -19.43 20.68 1.03
N ILE A 546 -19.13 21.89 1.51
CA ILE A 546 -19.09 22.22 2.94
C ILE A 546 -20.47 22.10 3.58
N ASP A 547 -21.52 22.55 2.91
CA ASP A 547 -22.89 22.48 3.45
C ASP A 547 -23.34 21.03 3.66
N ARG A 548 -22.94 20.13 2.76
CA ARG A 548 -23.27 18.70 2.85
C ARG A 548 -22.31 17.92 3.73
N PHE A 549 -21.04 18.29 3.75
CA PHE A 549 -19.96 17.65 4.50
C PHE A 549 -19.24 18.67 5.36
N PRO A 550 -19.87 19.10 6.47
CA PRO A 550 -19.37 20.20 7.28
C PRO A 550 -17.99 19.91 7.85
N GLU A 551 -17.59 18.65 8.04
CA GLU A 551 -16.26 18.29 8.56
C GLU A 551 -15.15 18.21 7.51
N ASP A 552 -15.46 18.30 6.21
CA ASP A 552 -14.44 18.18 5.16
C ASP A 552 -13.48 19.37 5.17
N VAL A 553 -12.19 19.09 5.41
CA VAL A 553 -11.15 20.13 5.50
C VAL A 553 -10.68 20.55 4.11
N VAL A 554 -10.73 19.64 3.12
CA VAL A 554 -10.28 19.89 1.75
C VAL A 554 -11.17 20.93 1.08
N ALA A 555 -12.49 20.83 1.23
CA ALA A 555 -13.45 21.79 0.67
C ALA A 555 -13.27 23.20 1.28
N ARG A 556 -13.05 23.28 2.60
CA ARG A 556 -12.77 24.56 3.27
C ARG A 556 -11.47 25.21 2.76
N ASN A 557 -10.40 24.43 2.64
CA ASN A 557 -9.12 24.89 2.12
C ASN A 557 -9.24 25.31 0.63
N GLY A 558 -9.98 24.54 -0.17
CA GLY A 558 -10.27 24.83 -1.57
C GLY A 558 -11.04 26.14 -1.74
N ARG A 559 -12.09 26.34 -0.95
CA ARG A 559 -12.86 27.59 -0.88
C ARG A 559 -11.98 28.78 -0.55
N GLU A 560 -11.13 28.68 0.48
CA GLU A 560 -10.17 29.73 0.80
C GLU A 560 -9.20 30.02 -0.35
N GLY A 561 -8.70 28.98 -1.02
CA GLY A 561 -7.86 29.12 -2.20
C GLY A 561 -8.55 29.88 -3.34
N VAL A 562 -9.83 29.60 -3.58
CA VAL A 562 -10.65 30.31 -4.58
C VAL A 562 -10.93 31.75 -4.15
N LEU A 563 -11.25 32.00 -2.88
CA LEU A 563 -11.45 33.36 -2.35
C LEU A 563 -10.18 34.19 -2.46
N ARG A 564 -8.99 33.61 -2.22
CA ARG A 564 -7.70 34.28 -2.44
C ARG A 564 -7.46 34.57 -3.92
N ALA A 565 -7.79 33.63 -4.81
CA ALA A 565 -7.68 33.83 -6.26
C ALA A 565 -8.65 34.93 -6.77
N ARG A 566 -9.88 34.96 -6.25
CA ARG A 566 -10.91 35.97 -6.55
C ARG A 566 -10.54 37.32 -5.97
N GLN A 567 -10.05 37.36 -4.74
CA GLN A 567 -9.49 38.56 -4.12
C GLN A 567 -8.33 39.08 -4.96
N GLY A 568 -7.43 38.21 -5.43
CA GLY A 568 -6.37 38.55 -6.39
C GLY A 568 -6.87 39.16 -7.69
N LEU A 569 -8.03 38.74 -8.22
CA LEU A 569 -8.67 39.31 -9.42
C LEU A 569 -9.39 40.64 -9.17
N THR A 570 -10.04 40.81 -8.01
CA THR A 570 -10.58 42.12 -7.59
C THR A 570 -9.49 43.09 -7.15
N ASP A 571 -8.38 42.58 -6.64
CA ASP A 571 -7.18 43.30 -6.19
C ASP A 571 -6.40 43.89 -7.37
N ILE A 572 -6.38 43.22 -8.53
CA ILE A 572 -5.85 43.81 -9.77
C ILE A 572 -6.58 45.12 -10.12
N SER A 573 -7.83 45.31 -9.67
CA SER A 573 -8.57 46.55 -9.88
C SER A 573 -8.54 47.54 -8.70
N ARG A 574 -8.21 47.16 -7.45
CA ARG A 574 -8.31 48.13 -6.33
C ARG A 574 -7.46 47.94 -5.07
N HIS A 575 -6.96 46.76 -4.69
CA HIS A 575 -6.13 46.58 -3.48
C HIS A 575 -5.06 45.52 -3.74
N SER A 576 -3.96 45.43 -3.01
CA SER A 576 -2.88 44.48 -3.34
C SER A 576 -2.84 43.36 -2.29
N PRO A 577 -2.60 42.08 -2.66
CA PRO A 577 -2.58 40.95 -1.72
C PRO A 577 -1.58 41.09 -0.56
N TRP A 578 -0.61 42.01 -0.67
CA TRP A 578 0.34 42.36 0.38
C TRP A 578 -0.25 43.20 1.53
N GLN A 579 -1.39 43.88 1.32
CA GLN A 579 -2.05 44.63 2.39
C GLN A 579 -2.79 43.71 3.37
N ASN A 580 -3.27 42.54 2.93
CA ASN A 580 -3.86 41.55 3.83
C ASN A 580 -2.79 40.85 4.68
N ALA A 581 -1.62 40.53 4.09
CA ALA A 581 -0.47 40.04 4.85
C ALA A 581 0.05 41.09 5.85
N ALA A 582 0.16 42.37 5.45
CA ALA A 582 0.53 43.46 6.35
C ALA A 582 -0.54 43.79 7.41
N ARG A 583 -1.83 43.47 7.17
CA ARG A 583 -2.92 43.64 8.13
C ARG A 583 -2.91 42.54 9.19
N VAL A 584 -2.68 41.29 8.79
CA VAL A 584 -2.49 40.15 9.70
C VAL A 584 -1.21 40.32 10.52
N GLU A 585 -0.14 40.84 9.90
CA GLU A 585 1.12 41.18 10.57
C GLU A 585 0.98 42.39 11.51
N ARG A 586 0.17 43.42 11.17
CA ARG A 586 -0.21 44.51 12.11
C ARG A 586 -1.06 44.02 13.27
N GLN A 587 -2.02 43.13 13.04
CA GLN A 587 -2.81 42.52 14.11
C GLN A 587 -1.95 41.64 15.05
N ALA A 588 -0.95 40.95 14.51
CA ALA A 588 0.04 40.18 15.28
C ALA A 588 1.04 41.09 16.03
N LEU A 589 1.43 42.24 15.46
CA LEU A 589 2.28 43.22 16.14
C LEU A 589 1.52 44.01 17.21
N ASP A 590 0.26 44.37 16.97
CA ASP A 590 -0.56 45.09 17.95
C ASP A 590 -0.89 44.19 19.16
N SER A 591 -1.10 42.89 18.94
CA SER A 591 -1.22 41.90 20.04
C SER A 591 0.10 41.62 20.76
N SER A 592 1.26 41.90 20.13
CA SER A 592 2.57 41.86 20.80
C SER A 592 2.91 43.13 21.59
N LYS A 593 2.22 44.25 21.31
CA LYS A 593 2.40 45.52 22.05
C LYS A 593 1.53 45.63 23.29
N GLU A 594 0.50 44.80 23.43
CA GLU A 594 -0.37 44.77 24.62
C GLU A 594 0.16 43.89 25.76
N THR A 595 1.30 43.21 25.58
CA THR A 595 1.99 42.48 26.65
C THR A 595 3.29 43.18 27.03
N ASP A 596 3.13 44.31 27.72
CA ASP A 596 4.24 44.99 28.38
C ASP A 596 4.71 44.14 29.57
N GLY A 597 5.98 43.70 29.53
CA GLY A 597 6.70 43.17 30.69
C GLY A 597 6.78 41.65 30.82
N GLY A 598 7.67 41.01 30.05
CA GLY A 598 8.17 39.67 30.36
C GLY A 598 8.83 39.00 29.17
N THR A 599 10.07 38.54 29.33
CA THR A 599 10.82 37.76 28.34
C THR A 599 10.02 36.53 27.87
N ALA A 600 9.36 36.63 26.72
CA ALA A 600 8.68 35.53 26.08
C ALA A 600 9.59 34.86 25.05
N SER A 601 9.78 33.55 25.21
CA SER A 601 10.41 32.64 24.24
C SER A 601 9.72 32.73 22.88
N MET A 602 10.48 32.89 21.80
CA MET A 602 9.99 32.74 20.42
C MET A 602 9.69 31.26 20.09
N GLU A 603 8.74 30.63 20.77
CA GLU A 603 8.11 29.39 20.32
C GLU A 603 6.81 29.76 19.61
N GLY A 604 6.89 29.98 18.30
CA GLY A 604 5.71 29.97 17.45
C GLY A 604 5.23 28.54 17.20
N PRO A 605 3.98 28.33 16.77
CA PRO A 605 3.45 27.00 16.50
C PRO A 605 4.26 26.30 15.39
N ALA A 606 4.48 24.98 15.55
CA ALA A 606 5.18 24.15 14.58
C ALA A 606 4.42 24.13 13.25
N LEU A 607 5.14 24.34 12.13
CA LEU A 607 4.55 24.31 10.79
C LEU A 607 4.10 22.88 10.45
N ASN A 608 2.87 22.74 9.95
CA ASN A 608 2.30 21.45 9.59
C ASN A 608 2.84 20.96 8.23
N ARG A 609 2.64 19.67 7.93
CA ARG A 609 3.13 19.00 6.70
C ARG A 609 2.63 19.66 5.42
N ASP A 610 1.46 20.28 5.46
CA ASP A 610 0.85 20.96 4.32
C ASP A 610 1.44 22.35 4.12
N GLU A 611 1.77 23.07 5.19
CA GLU A 611 2.52 24.33 5.12
C GLU A 611 3.93 24.10 4.56
N VAL A 612 4.59 23.01 4.97
CA VAL A 612 5.88 22.58 4.40
C VAL A 612 5.76 22.23 2.91
N ASN A 613 4.69 21.53 2.50
CA ASN A 613 4.42 21.22 1.10
C ASN A 613 4.05 22.47 0.29
N LEU A 614 3.28 23.40 0.87
CA LEU A 614 2.93 24.68 0.28
C LEU A 614 4.18 25.52 0.06
N LEU A 615 5.13 25.51 0.99
CA LEU A 615 6.42 26.21 0.90
C LEU A 615 7.36 25.61 -0.15
N ILE A 616 7.36 24.28 -0.31
CA ILE A 616 8.07 23.59 -1.40
C ILE A 616 7.44 23.97 -2.76
N THR A 617 6.11 24.12 -2.80
CA THR A 617 5.34 24.52 -3.98
C THR A 617 5.48 26.03 -4.28
N ASP A 618 5.65 26.87 -3.26
CA ASP A 618 5.90 28.31 -3.38
C ASP A 618 7.34 28.58 -3.82
N ALA A 619 8.31 27.77 -3.40
CA ALA A 619 9.67 27.80 -3.95
C ALA A 619 9.71 27.42 -5.44
N TYR A 620 8.71 26.66 -5.91
CA TYR A 620 8.46 26.35 -7.32
C TYR A 620 7.77 27.52 -8.06
N LEU A 621 6.86 28.26 -7.42
CA LEU A 621 6.24 29.48 -7.96
C LEU A 621 7.21 30.67 -8.04
N ILE A 622 8.05 30.88 -7.02
CA ILE A 622 9.12 31.89 -7.00
C ILE A 622 10.11 31.65 -8.16
N ARG A 623 10.43 30.37 -8.47
CA ARG A 623 11.24 29.98 -9.63
C ARG A 623 10.52 30.13 -10.96
N ARG A 624 9.20 29.86 -11.01
CA ARG A 624 8.38 30.03 -12.21
C ARG A 624 8.19 31.52 -12.56
N TRP A 625 8.11 32.41 -11.59
CA TRP A 625 8.06 33.86 -11.83
C TRP A 625 9.40 34.44 -12.27
N ALA A 626 10.52 33.93 -11.74
CA ALA A 626 11.85 34.27 -12.26
C ALA A 626 12.05 33.85 -13.74
N ARG A 627 11.32 32.84 -14.25
CA ARG A 627 11.36 32.39 -15.66
C ARG A 627 10.66 33.34 -16.65
N GLN A 628 9.83 34.29 -16.22
CA GLN A 628 9.04 35.13 -17.13
C GLN A 628 9.70 36.44 -17.56
N GLY A 629 10.96 36.69 -17.19
CA GLY A 629 11.81 37.66 -17.90
C GLY A 629 11.27 39.09 -18.02
N LYS A 630 10.54 39.60 -17.02
CA LYS A 630 10.31 41.05 -16.89
C LYS A 630 11.35 41.63 -15.95
N GLU A 631 12.50 42.00 -16.51
CA GLU A 631 13.63 42.65 -15.80
C GLU A 631 13.32 44.09 -15.34
N ASN A 632 12.12 44.63 -15.58
CA ASN A 632 11.74 46.00 -15.22
C ASN A 632 10.61 46.08 -14.17
N ASP A 633 10.43 45.07 -13.32
CA ASP A 633 9.57 45.21 -12.14
C ASP A 633 10.40 45.73 -10.94
N PRO A 634 10.09 46.92 -10.38
CA PRO A 634 10.83 47.49 -9.25
C PRO A 634 10.88 46.60 -7.99
N TRP A 635 10.11 45.50 -7.92
CA TRP A 635 9.98 44.66 -6.73
C TRP A 635 10.90 43.44 -6.67
N LEU A 636 11.64 43.12 -7.75
CA LEU A 636 12.70 42.10 -7.70
C LEU A 636 14.00 42.60 -7.02
N ASN A 637 14.05 43.87 -6.61
CA ASN A 637 15.14 44.45 -5.84
C ASN A 637 15.00 44.30 -4.31
N ALA A 638 14.00 43.60 -3.79
CA ALA A 638 13.88 43.42 -2.34
C ALA A 638 14.59 42.15 -1.86
N GLY A 639 15.83 42.29 -1.37
CA GLY A 639 16.57 41.27 -0.60
C GLY A 639 15.75 40.63 0.54
N MET A 640 14.68 41.29 0.97
CA MET A 640 13.75 40.87 2.02
C MET A 640 13.01 39.54 1.72
N GLN A 641 12.68 39.20 0.47
CA GLN A 641 11.93 37.97 0.15
C GLN A 641 12.81 36.71 0.10
N ARG A 642 14.07 36.86 -0.34
CA ARG A 642 15.07 35.78 -0.29
C ARG A 642 15.49 35.49 1.15
N GLU A 643 15.68 36.53 1.96
CA GLU A 643 15.99 36.37 3.38
C GLU A 643 14.84 35.76 4.18
N ARG A 644 13.57 36.08 3.85
CA ARG A 644 12.40 35.47 4.48
C ARG A 644 12.25 33.98 4.15
N ALA A 645 12.42 33.58 2.88
CA ALA A 645 12.44 32.17 2.49
C ALA A 645 13.62 31.41 3.15
N ARG A 646 14.77 32.08 3.28
CA ARG A 646 15.95 31.55 3.98
C ARG A 646 15.73 31.39 5.48
N ALA A 647 15.14 32.38 6.16
CA ALA A 647 14.84 32.34 7.59
C ALA A 647 13.86 31.21 7.92
N LEU A 648 12.89 30.98 7.05
CA LEU A 648 11.88 29.93 7.19
C LEU A 648 12.47 28.53 6.98
N LEU A 649 13.29 28.34 5.93
CA LEU A 649 14.01 27.09 5.70
C LEU A 649 15.06 26.81 6.79
N ASN A 650 15.66 27.85 7.38
CA ASN A 650 16.54 27.71 8.56
C ASN A 650 15.77 27.23 9.81
N ARG A 651 14.53 27.69 10.02
CA ARG A 651 13.65 27.17 11.08
C ARG A 651 13.32 25.69 10.85
N LEU A 652 13.00 25.30 9.62
CA LEU A 652 12.74 23.89 9.27
C LEU A 652 13.96 22.98 9.44
N LEU A 653 15.18 23.50 9.28
CA LEU A 653 16.42 22.77 9.56
C LEU A 653 16.71 22.65 11.07
N ALA A 654 16.22 23.59 11.89
CA ALA A 654 16.41 23.63 13.34
C ALA A 654 15.44 22.71 14.11
N GLU A 655 14.25 22.42 13.58
CA GLU A 655 13.19 21.66 14.25
C GLU A 655 13.37 20.12 14.32
N ARG A 656 14.57 19.60 14.00
CA ARG A 656 15.02 18.18 13.94
C ARG A 656 15.02 17.52 12.54
N ASP A 657 16.12 17.74 11.82
CA ASP A 657 16.92 16.73 11.05
C ASP A 657 16.21 15.69 10.14
N ARG A 658 15.10 16.02 9.46
CA ARG A 658 14.39 15.03 8.61
C ARG A 658 13.91 15.44 7.22
N ASN A 659 14.11 16.67 6.75
CA ASN A 659 13.68 17.04 5.39
C ASN A 659 14.86 17.28 4.44
N SER A 660 15.29 16.18 3.78
CA SER A 660 16.41 16.15 2.82
C SER A 660 16.17 17.00 1.58
N LEU A 661 14.90 17.23 1.21
CA LEU A 661 14.51 18.14 0.14
C LEU A 661 14.69 19.59 0.59
N ALA A 662 14.27 19.93 1.82
CA ALA A 662 14.46 21.27 2.38
C ALA A 662 15.94 21.65 2.50
N ALA A 663 16.81 20.71 2.90
CA ALA A 663 18.27 20.92 2.93
C ALA A 663 18.85 21.16 1.52
N GLY A 664 18.41 20.39 0.52
CA GLY A 664 18.82 20.56 -0.88
C GLY A 664 18.34 21.89 -1.48
N GLU A 665 17.09 22.26 -1.25
CA GLU A 665 16.49 23.51 -1.75
C GLU A 665 17.04 24.74 -1.03
N TYR A 666 17.32 24.66 0.27
CA TYR A 666 18.04 25.70 1.03
C TYR A 666 19.45 25.91 0.50
N GLY A 667 20.17 24.82 0.20
CA GLY A 667 21.49 24.87 -0.42
C GLY A 667 21.44 25.58 -1.79
N ILE A 668 20.50 25.19 -2.65
CA ILE A 668 20.32 25.78 -3.98
C ILE A 668 19.95 27.27 -3.91
N LEU A 669 19.04 27.66 -3.02
CA LEU A 669 18.62 29.06 -2.83
C LEU A 669 19.77 29.92 -2.27
N SER A 670 20.61 29.34 -1.41
CA SER A 670 21.75 30.04 -0.81
C SER A 670 22.91 30.25 -1.79
N LEU A 671 23.07 29.38 -2.79
CA LEU A 671 24.03 29.60 -3.89
C LEU A 671 23.64 30.77 -4.79
N ALA A 672 22.34 31.06 -4.94
CA ALA A 672 21.82 32.12 -5.81
C ALA A 672 22.07 33.54 -5.27
N THR A 673 22.48 33.70 -4.00
CA THR A 673 22.74 35.02 -3.40
C THR A 673 24.19 35.49 -3.51
N GLY A 674 25.12 34.60 -3.88
CA GLY A 674 26.53 34.96 -4.10
C GLY A 674 27.36 35.26 -2.85
N ASP A 675 26.80 35.13 -1.64
CA ASP A 675 27.53 35.32 -0.38
C ASP A 675 28.42 34.10 -0.07
N SER A 676 29.71 34.34 0.18
CA SER A 676 30.70 33.30 0.49
C SER A 676 30.38 32.45 1.73
N MET A 677 29.80 33.02 2.79
CA MET A 677 29.46 32.25 4.00
C MET A 677 28.26 31.32 3.77
N ASP A 678 27.25 31.83 3.05
CA ASP A 678 26.06 31.05 2.70
C ASP A 678 26.38 29.93 1.71
N ARG A 679 27.32 30.14 0.78
CA ARG A 679 27.79 29.10 -0.15
C ARG A 679 28.49 27.94 0.57
N GLN A 680 29.37 28.23 1.52
CA GLN A 680 30.08 27.18 2.26
C GLN A 680 29.12 26.36 3.14
N ARG A 681 28.18 27.04 3.80
CA ARG A 681 27.13 26.40 4.59
C ARG A 681 26.19 25.55 3.72
N ALA A 682 25.84 26.04 2.53
CA ALA A 682 25.06 25.27 1.54
C ALA A 682 25.79 24.01 1.09
N LEU A 683 27.10 24.09 0.83
CA LEU A 683 27.93 22.94 0.48
C LEU A 683 27.99 21.89 1.58
N ASP A 684 28.13 22.30 2.84
CA ASP A 684 28.20 21.38 3.97
C ASP A 684 26.87 20.63 4.17
N LEU A 685 25.74 21.32 4.00
CA LEU A 685 24.40 20.71 4.03
C LEU A 685 24.19 19.73 2.86
N LEU A 686 24.61 20.10 1.64
CA LEU A 686 24.52 19.22 0.48
C LEU A 686 25.43 17.99 0.61
N ARG A 687 26.62 18.12 1.21
CA ARG A 687 27.52 17.00 1.50
C ARG A 687 26.93 16.04 2.53
N ALA A 688 26.31 16.56 3.58
CA ALA A 688 25.59 15.76 4.56
C ALA A 688 24.41 15.01 3.90
N ALA A 689 23.67 15.68 3.02
CA ALA A 689 22.57 15.08 2.28
C ALA A 689 23.02 13.94 1.34
N VAL A 690 24.13 14.11 0.61
CA VAL A 690 24.70 13.05 -0.24
C VAL A 690 25.18 11.84 0.56
N LYS A 691 25.80 12.03 1.73
CA LYS A 691 26.22 10.92 2.61
C LYS A 691 25.04 10.09 3.08
N ARG A 692 23.91 10.75 3.38
CA ARG A 692 22.70 10.10 3.87
C ARG A 692 21.90 9.43 2.76
N PHE A 693 21.98 9.95 1.53
CA PHE A 693 21.26 9.43 0.36
C PHE A 693 22.19 9.24 -0.84
N PRO A 694 23.12 8.27 -0.78
CA PRO A 694 24.11 8.07 -1.84
C PRO A 694 23.50 7.66 -3.18
N GLY A 695 22.22 7.23 -3.21
CA GLY A 695 21.49 6.85 -4.42
C GLY A 695 20.75 7.98 -5.14
N SER A 696 20.54 9.16 -4.54
CA SER A 696 19.73 10.23 -5.16
C SER A 696 20.51 10.99 -6.25
N PRO A 697 20.13 10.94 -7.53
CA PRO A 697 20.79 11.71 -8.59
C PRO A 697 20.62 13.23 -8.40
N ARG A 698 19.45 13.66 -7.90
CA ARG A 698 19.10 15.08 -7.67
C ARG A 698 19.97 15.75 -6.60
N VAL A 699 20.16 15.10 -5.46
CA VAL A 699 20.99 15.64 -4.35
C VAL A 699 22.46 15.68 -4.74
N ARG A 700 22.93 14.67 -5.48
CA ARG A 700 24.31 14.60 -5.98
C ARG A 700 24.59 15.63 -7.06
N TYR A 701 23.64 15.87 -7.97
CA TYR A 701 23.74 16.95 -8.94
C TYR A 701 23.73 18.33 -8.27
N ALA A 702 22.84 18.55 -7.28
CA ALA A 702 22.80 19.80 -6.53
C ALA A 702 24.15 20.10 -5.85
N LEU A 703 24.79 19.08 -5.26
CA LEU A 703 26.15 19.20 -4.74
C LEU A 703 27.18 19.48 -5.84
N ALA A 704 27.15 18.73 -6.94
CA ALA A 704 28.11 18.88 -8.04
C ALA A 704 28.05 20.26 -8.70
N ARG A 705 26.84 20.84 -8.81
CA ARG A 705 26.62 22.22 -9.24
C ARG A 705 27.11 23.22 -8.21
N ALA A 706 26.78 23.03 -6.94
CA ALA A 706 27.24 23.90 -5.86
C ALA A 706 28.76 24.02 -5.83
N GLU A 707 29.46 22.89 -5.98
CA GLU A 707 30.91 22.85 -6.04
C GLU A 707 31.47 23.53 -7.31
N ARG A 708 30.78 23.44 -8.45
CA ARG A 708 31.13 24.18 -9.68
C ARG A 708 30.97 25.70 -9.50
N GLU A 709 29.85 26.15 -8.94
CA GLU A 709 29.60 27.59 -8.70
C GLU A 709 30.60 28.17 -7.70
N GLU A 710 30.98 27.38 -6.68
CA GLU A 710 32.01 27.75 -5.73
C GLU A 710 33.41 27.78 -6.38
N ALA A 711 33.73 26.81 -7.25
CA ALA A 711 34.96 26.81 -8.04
C ALA A 711 35.06 28.03 -8.96
N MET A 712 33.96 28.42 -9.62
CA MET A 712 33.89 29.66 -10.39
C MET A 712 34.10 30.91 -9.54
N ALA A 713 33.52 30.93 -8.33
CA ALA A 713 33.68 32.04 -7.41
C ALA A 713 35.12 32.18 -6.88
N LYS A 714 35.81 31.05 -6.69
CA LYS A 714 37.19 30.99 -6.19
C LYS A 714 38.27 31.03 -7.27
N GLY A 715 37.88 30.90 -8.55
CA GLY A 715 38.83 30.77 -9.66
C GLY A 715 39.64 29.48 -9.63
N ASP A 716 39.15 28.44 -8.95
CA ASP A 716 39.89 27.19 -8.71
C ASP A 716 39.34 26.05 -9.59
N ALA A 717 40.10 25.69 -10.63
CA ALA A 717 39.75 24.61 -11.55
C ALA A 717 39.95 23.19 -10.98
N SER A 718 40.62 23.04 -9.83
CA SER A 718 41.02 21.72 -9.29
C SER A 718 39.86 20.87 -8.76
N VAL A 719 38.69 21.47 -8.56
CA VAL A 719 37.51 20.83 -7.94
C VAL A 719 36.73 19.91 -8.90
N MET A 720 37.03 19.92 -10.22
CA MET A 720 36.44 19.02 -11.22
C MET A 720 37.42 17.88 -11.55
N PRO A 721 37.09 16.55 -11.41
CA PRO A 721 35.98 15.83 -12.07
C PRO A 721 35.37 14.62 -11.29
N MET A 722 35.64 14.43 -10.00
CA MET A 722 35.32 13.16 -9.30
C MET A 722 33.81 12.89 -9.08
N LEU A 723 33.02 13.92 -8.75
CA LEU A 723 31.59 13.76 -8.45
C LEU A 723 30.71 13.67 -9.70
N TRP A 724 31.05 14.39 -10.77
CA TRP A 724 30.40 14.26 -12.08
C TRP A 724 30.63 12.88 -12.69
N LYS A 725 31.86 12.36 -12.65
CA LYS A 725 32.16 10.98 -13.07
C LYS A 725 31.39 9.93 -12.24
N LYS A 726 31.18 10.17 -10.94
CA LYS A 726 30.33 9.31 -10.09
C LYS A 726 28.84 9.41 -10.43
N LEU A 727 28.33 10.62 -10.72
CA LEU A 727 26.96 10.86 -11.17
C LEU A 727 26.67 10.07 -12.46
N ILE A 728 27.65 10.04 -13.36
CA ILE A 728 27.51 9.49 -14.72
C ILE A 728 27.78 7.99 -14.78
N ARG A 729 28.63 7.45 -13.91
CA ARG A 729 28.81 5.99 -13.76
C ARG A 729 27.53 5.27 -13.33
N LEU A 730 26.63 5.97 -12.66
CA LEU A 730 25.41 5.38 -12.11
C LEU A 730 24.21 5.55 -13.04
N ASP A 731 24.27 6.47 -14.02
CA ASP A 731 23.24 6.59 -15.03
C ASP A 731 23.77 7.08 -16.40
N ARG A 732 23.59 6.23 -17.42
CA ARG A 732 23.99 6.49 -18.81
C ARG A 732 23.20 7.62 -19.49
N HIS A 733 22.05 8.03 -18.95
CA HIS A 733 21.20 9.09 -19.48
C HIS A 733 21.70 10.49 -19.12
N LEU A 734 22.55 10.61 -18.10
CA LEU A 734 23.22 11.84 -17.69
C LEU A 734 24.63 11.98 -18.28
N PHE A 735 25.04 11.03 -19.13
CA PHE A 735 26.37 10.99 -19.75
C PHE A 735 26.83 12.30 -20.41
N PRO A 736 25.98 13.10 -21.07
CA PRO A 736 26.41 14.38 -21.67
C PRO A 736 26.98 15.39 -20.67
N LEU A 737 26.57 15.28 -19.41
CA LEU A 737 26.97 16.21 -18.36
C LEU A 737 28.47 16.11 -18.02
N GLN A 738 29.15 15.00 -18.38
CA GLN A 738 30.60 14.89 -18.16
C GLN A 738 31.39 15.88 -18.99
N TRP A 739 30.85 16.31 -20.14
CA TRP A 739 31.51 17.25 -21.04
C TRP A 739 30.93 18.64 -20.91
N MET A 740 29.60 18.76 -20.78
CA MET A 740 28.94 20.06 -20.64
C MET A 740 29.24 20.75 -19.31
N GLY A 741 29.35 20.01 -18.20
CA GLY A 741 29.65 20.59 -16.88
C GLY A 741 31.01 21.31 -16.84
N PRO A 742 32.11 20.69 -17.32
CA PRO A 742 33.41 21.34 -17.46
C PRO A 742 33.43 22.52 -18.45
N LEU A 743 32.70 22.43 -19.57
CA LEU A 743 32.58 23.56 -20.50
C LEU A 743 31.93 24.78 -19.82
N LEU A 744 30.89 24.57 -19.01
CA LEU A 744 30.25 25.65 -18.26
C LEU A 744 31.18 26.28 -17.21
N LEU A 745 32.06 25.51 -16.57
CA LEU A 745 33.07 26.05 -15.64
C LEU A 745 34.03 27.03 -16.35
N PHE A 746 34.35 26.76 -17.62
CA PHE A 746 35.25 27.58 -18.43
C PHE A 746 34.73 29.00 -18.70
N ALA A 747 33.41 29.23 -18.59
CA ALA A 747 32.83 30.54 -18.82
C ALA A 747 33.40 31.63 -17.88
N ARG A 748 33.94 31.24 -16.72
CA ARG A 748 34.52 32.16 -15.72
C ARG A 748 35.89 31.77 -15.17
N VAL A 749 36.36 30.53 -15.38
CA VAL A 749 37.68 30.05 -14.93
C VAL A 749 38.50 29.61 -16.14
N SER A 750 39.72 30.13 -16.29
CA SER A 750 40.60 29.74 -17.40
C SER A 750 41.11 28.32 -17.19
N LEU A 751 40.55 27.32 -17.91
CA LEU A 751 41.17 26.00 -18.05
C LEU A 751 42.25 26.07 -19.14
N SER A 752 43.05 25.01 -19.29
CA SER A 752 43.95 24.89 -20.45
C SER A 752 43.14 24.70 -21.73
N ASP A 753 43.56 25.36 -22.80
CA ASP A 753 42.92 25.30 -24.13
C ASP A 753 42.74 23.87 -24.64
N GLN A 754 43.71 23.00 -24.38
CA GLN A 754 43.65 21.58 -24.73
C GLN A 754 42.48 20.84 -24.05
N VAL A 755 42.31 21.01 -22.74
CA VAL A 755 41.22 20.36 -21.98
C VAL A 755 39.86 20.87 -22.45
N TRP A 756 39.73 22.16 -22.74
CA TRP A 756 38.49 22.72 -23.25
C TRP A 756 38.14 22.13 -24.63
N GLN A 757 39.14 22.04 -25.52
CA GLN A 757 38.96 21.52 -26.86
C GLN A 757 38.53 20.04 -26.83
N GLU A 758 39.19 19.23 -25.99
CA GLU A 758 38.82 17.82 -25.78
C GLU A 758 37.36 17.66 -25.33
N HIS A 759 36.88 18.49 -24.38
CA HIS A 759 35.49 18.37 -23.90
C HIS A 759 34.47 18.86 -24.93
N ALA A 760 34.80 19.90 -25.69
CA ALA A 760 33.96 20.41 -26.78
C ALA A 760 33.82 19.38 -27.91
N GLU A 761 34.93 18.79 -28.35
CA GLU A 761 34.95 17.75 -29.38
C GLU A 761 34.18 16.50 -28.93
N GLN A 762 34.38 16.02 -27.70
CA GLN A 762 33.68 14.84 -27.20
C GLN A 762 32.17 15.06 -27.06
N LEU A 763 31.74 16.25 -26.63
CA LEU A 763 30.32 16.60 -26.58
C LEU A 763 29.70 16.64 -27.98
N ALA A 764 30.42 17.21 -28.97
CA ALA A 764 29.98 17.24 -30.36
C ALA A 764 29.85 15.83 -30.96
N ILE A 765 30.86 14.97 -30.77
CA ILE A 765 30.87 13.57 -31.21
C ILE A 765 29.70 12.79 -30.57
N TRP A 766 29.38 13.03 -29.30
CA TRP A 766 28.27 12.35 -28.64
C TRP A 766 26.90 12.79 -29.15
N LEU A 767 26.72 14.08 -29.47
CA LEU A 767 25.47 14.65 -29.96
C LEU A 767 25.17 14.21 -31.41
N PHE A 768 26.19 14.09 -32.25
CA PHE A 768 26.05 13.95 -33.69
C PHE A 768 25.29 12.68 -34.19
N PRO A 769 25.63 11.44 -33.77
CA PRO A 769 24.94 10.23 -34.24
C PRO A 769 23.45 10.20 -33.86
N ARG A 770 23.10 10.79 -32.70
CA ARG A 770 21.73 10.85 -32.20
C ARG A 770 20.87 11.85 -32.97
N LEU A 771 21.47 12.91 -33.49
CA LEU A 771 20.80 13.88 -34.37
C LEU A 771 20.54 13.28 -35.75
N GLN A 772 21.40 12.39 -36.25
CA GLN A 772 21.17 11.69 -37.52
C GLN A 772 20.05 10.63 -37.41
N GLN A 773 20.06 9.79 -36.36
CA GLN A 773 19.00 8.78 -36.14
C GLN A 773 17.60 9.39 -35.93
N ALA A 774 17.52 10.60 -35.37
CA ALA A 774 16.26 11.30 -35.13
C ALA A 774 15.60 11.87 -36.40
N LYS A 775 16.28 11.88 -37.56
CA LYS A 775 15.66 12.26 -38.84
C LYS A 775 14.84 11.14 -39.47
N GLU A 776 14.99 9.89 -39.02
CA GLU A 776 14.35 8.71 -39.62
C GLU A 776 13.21 8.11 -38.75
N SER A 777 12.99 8.62 -37.52
CA SER A 777 11.90 8.22 -36.62
C SER A 777 11.47 9.40 -35.72
N GLU A 778 10.30 9.34 -35.07
CA GLU A 778 9.74 10.43 -34.24
C GLU A 778 10.77 11.10 -33.31
N PRO A 779 10.75 12.45 -33.14
CA PRO A 779 11.79 13.18 -32.43
C PRO A 779 11.78 12.87 -30.92
N SER A 780 12.72 12.04 -30.47
CA SER A 780 12.95 11.80 -29.04
C SER A 780 13.39 13.09 -28.31
N PHE A 781 13.09 13.23 -27.01
CA PHE A 781 13.54 14.36 -26.18
C PHE A 781 15.04 14.65 -26.31
N TYR A 782 15.87 13.61 -26.44
CA TYR A 782 17.32 13.75 -26.61
C TYR A 782 17.71 14.39 -27.95
N ALA A 783 16.90 14.22 -29.00
CA ALA A 783 17.13 14.85 -30.28
C ALA A 783 16.83 16.35 -30.23
N TRP A 784 15.69 16.74 -29.64
CA TRP A 784 15.34 18.14 -29.44
C TRP A 784 16.32 18.85 -28.48
N TRP A 785 16.59 18.24 -27.33
CA TRP A 785 17.52 18.77 -26.34
C TRP A 785 18.94 18.88 -26.90
N GLY A 786 19.39 17.83 -27.60
CA GLY A 786 20.67 17.81 -28.26
C GLY A 786 20.79 18.90 -29.32
N SER A 787 19.75 19.11 -30.13
CA SER A 787 19.72 20.19 -31.14
C SER A 787 19.76 21.58 -30.50
N ALA A 788 19.09 21.79 -29.36
CA ALA A 788 19.09 23.06 -28.66
C ALA A 788 20.45 23.38 -28.01
N VAL A 789 21.06 22.41 -27.33
CA VAL A 789 22.41 22.55 -26.76
C VAL A 789 23.45 22.76 -27.86
N TYR A 790 23.32 22.00 -28.95
CA TYR A 790 24.20 22.12 -30.10
C TYR A 790 24.14 23.53 -30.70
N GLY A 791 22.94 24.07 -30.96
CA GLY A 791 22.76 25.41 -31.49
C GLY A 791 23.32 26.52 -30.58
N LEU A 792 23.22 26.34 -29.25
CA LEU A 792 23.72 27.32 -28.27
C LEU A 792 25.24 27.34 -28.12
N LEU A 793 25.93 26.21 -28.37
CA LEU A 793 27.38 26.08 -28.24
C LEU A 793 28.12 26.21 -29.58
N PHE A 794 27.63 25.53 -30.61
CA PHE A 794 28.33 25.34 -31.88
C PHE A 794 27.68 26.10 -33.06
N GLY A 795 26.52 26.73 -32.86
CA GLY A 795 25.82 27.51 -33.90
C GLY A 795 24.90 26.67 -34.82
N THR A 796 24.43 27.28 -35.92
CA THR A 796 23.39 26.72 -36.80
C THR A 796 23.90 25.81 -37.92
N ALA A 797 25.22 25.69 -38.10
CA ALA A 797 25.81 24.83 -39.13
C ALA A 797 25.79 23.36 -38.70
N VAL A 798 25.27 22.50 -39.58
CA VAL A 798 25.27 21.05 -39.40
C VAL A 798 26.68 20.53 -39.72
N VAL A 799 27.49 20.37 -38.67
CA VAL A 799 28.85 19.86 -38.77
C VAL A 799 28.84 18.39 -39.16
N ARG A 800 29.56 18.01 -40.22
CA ARG A 800 29.68 16.64 -40.74
C ARG A 800 30.88 15.87 -40.16
N ASP A 801 31.95 16.56 -39.73
CA ASP A 801 33.06 15.99 -38.97
C ASP A 801 33.73 17.04 -38.05
N ALA A 802 34.57 16.61 -37.09
CA ALA A 802 35.20 17.47 -36.09
C ALA A 802 35.98 18.69 -36.64
N SER A 803 36.39 18.68 -37.91
CA SER A 803 37.04 19.78 -38.63
C SER A 803 36.11 20.93 -39.04
N GLU A 804 34.78 20.76 -38.91
CA GLU A 804 33.79 21.81 -39.17
C GLU A 804 33.30 22.52 -37.89
N LEU A 805 33.85 22.19 -36.71
CA LEU A 805 33.55 22.93 -35.48
C LEU A 805 33.98 24.41 -35.62
N PRO A 806 33.23 25.38 -35.05
CA PRO A 806 33.65 26.77 -35.05
C PRO A 806 35.02 26.90 -34.38
N ASP A 807 35.77 27.96 -34.68
CA ASP A 807 37.04 28.17 -33.99
C ASP A 807 36.83 28.34 -32.46
N MET A 808 37.90 28.08 -31.71
CA MET A 808 37.91 28.11 -30.24
C MET A 808 37.38 29.44 -29.68
N GLU A 809 37.65 30.56 -30.34
CA GLU A 809 37.27 31.89 -29.87
C GLU A 809 35.77 32.13 -30.07
N THR A 810 35.23 31.74 -31.23
CA THR A 810 33.79 31.78 -31.53
C THR A 810 32.98 30.92 -30.55
N MET A 811 33.43 29.69 -30.28
CA MET A 811 32.74 28.82 -29.32
C MET A 811 32.81 29.34 -27.88
N ARG A 812 33.92 29.99 -27.48
CA ARG A 812 34.03 30.66 -26.18
C ARG A 812 33.04 31.79 -26.05
N GLU A 813 32.88 32.59 -27.10
CA GLU A 813 31.93 33.69 -27.10
C GLU A 813 30.50 33.17 -27.03
N ASN A 814 30.16 32.14 -27.81
CA ASN A 814 28.86 31.47 -27.72
C ASN A 814 28.57 30.95 -26.31
N LEU A 815 29.53 30.28 -25.67
CA LEU A 815 29.40 29.79 -24.31
C LEU A 815 29.16 30.93 -23.31
N ARG A 816 29.86 32.07 -23.44
CA ARG A 816 29.68 33.23 -22.56
C ARG A 816 28.32 33.88 -22.74
N VAL A 817 27.93 34.13 -23.99
CA VAL A 817 26.65 34.75 -24.35
C VAL A 817 25.48 33.86 -23.92
N ASN A 818 25.57 32.56 -24.20
CA ASN A 818 24.51 31.59 -23.95
C ASN A 818 24.63 30.88 -22.60
N TYR A 819 25.53 31.30 -21.71
CA TYR A 819 25.82 30.62 -20.44
C TYR A 819 24.55 30.29 -19.65
N LYS A 820 23.67 31.28 -19.45
CA LYS A 820 22.40 31.10 -18.73
C LYS A 820 21.49 30.09 -19.43
N ALA A 821 21.40 30.14 -20.76
CA ALA A 821 20.57 29.23 -21.54
C ALA A 821 21.10 27.79 -21.50
N LEU A 822 22.42 27.61 -21.50
CA LEU A 822 23.06 26.29 -21.41
C LEU A 822 22.91 25.67 -20.02
N VAL A 823 23.01 26.46 -18.94
CA VAL A 823 22.67 26.00 -17.58
C VAL A 823 21.20 25.59 -17.48
N ILE A 824 20.29 26.30 -18.15
CA ILE A 824 18.87 25.90 -18.22
C ILE A 824 18.72 24.55 -18.93
N LYS A 825 19.46 24.31 -20.02
CA LYS A 825 19.44 23.01 -20.70
C LYS A 825 20.04 21.89 -19.87
N GLU A 826 21.08 22.16 -19.10
CA GLU A 826 21.61 21.24 -18.09
C GLU A 826 20.53 20.82 -17.08
N GLU A 827 19.80 21.79 -16.53
CA GLU A 827 18.70 21.55 -15.58
C GLU A 827 17.53 20.79 -16.22
N GLU A 828 17.15 21.10 -17.46
CA GLU A 828 16.09 20.40 -18.19
C GLU A 828 16.40 18.91 -18.38
N LEU A 829 17.66 18.56 -18.68
CA LEU A 829 18.10 17.17 -18.85
C LEU A 829 17.91 16.37 -17.55
N LEU A 830 18.35 16.94 -16.42
CA LEU A 830 18.20 16.32 -15.11
C LEU A 830 16.77 16.27 -14.62
N TYR A 831 15.98 17.30 -14.89
CA TYR A 831 14.58 17.32 -14.49
C TYR A 831 13.77 16.26 -15.24
N ARG A 832 13.97 16.13 -16.55
CA ARG A 832 13.30 15.06 -17.32
C ARG A 832 13.81 13.67 -16.97
N HIS A 833 15.06 13.55 -16.52
CA HIS A 833 15.59 12.28 -16.00
C HIS A 833 15.09 11.94 -14.59
N ALA A 834 14.97 12.91 -13.67
CA ALA A 834 14.42 12.71 -12.33
C ALA A 834 12.89 12.57 -12.29
N ARG A 835 12.22 12.94 -13.39
CA ARG A 835 10.79 12.73 -13.64
C ARG A 835 10.51 11.37 -14.29
N ARG A 836 11.52 10.74 -14.90
CA ARG A 836 11.49 9.31 -15.31
C ARG A 836 11.92 8.46 -14.14
#